data_AF-A0A8F2W4I4-F1
#
_entry.id   AF-A0A8F2W4I4-F1
#
_cell.length_a   1.000
_cell.length_b   1.000
_cell.length_c   1.000
_cell.angle_alpha   90.00
_cell.angle_beta   90.00
_cell.angle_gamma   90.00
#
_symmetry.space_group_name_H-M   'P 1'
#
loop_
_entity.id
_entity.type
_entity.pdbx_description
1 polymer ?
#
loop_
_entity_poly.entity_id
_entity_poly.type
_entity_poly.pdbx_seq_one_letter_code
_entity_poly.pdbx_strand_id
1 'polypeptide(L)'
;MRLLNFSRKLSKSAIAISEEVLQTLAEKKKPVVSLESTIITHGFPFPANIEMAKKVEQAVRDSGAIPATCAFLKGKPVVGLTESQLEQMAASKAVNKVSRRDIGVTMAQGLDGGTTIAGTMILSHLAGIKVFATGGLGGVHKDGHITMDVSADLTELARTPVSVVCSGPKSILDIARTMEYLETQGVFVATLNDDERQRVEVPGFFCRESGVLSPYQVVSWREAASIVHNQNNVMGLTSSNLFCVPPPKDVALSSDLMKRIIDDATAQAEAENISGKHLTPFLLSKVAEGSQGKSVECNKNFVINNAIAASHLAKELLELEKEGPRQVSFIPSTNIREEVSKGTEVAKDNVSKSYDFNSLARAATSTANVPQGANTLIIGSIALDTISTLHKKPIMGDSNPGTSRSSVGGVGFNVSLAHKYAISGSKKSYRFISAVGSDLAGQSLLAEVEKVFGDASGIKVLDSSESAQYTAMLDPEGELLLACADMSIFERPEGMEFFKEQIIRAQPETLVVDCNLSPEVLNSILETAKKDLKQPPKLIIEPTSAVKSSRIAKVNTKNLGVFPNNTITMITPTVGELESIHSSFSQRELLDDYDEWFPALDSLGINSQFREKMAARANKNKNLKYLLEQGVIQQCLHLLPYVPNIAVKLGKRGVVLVKLSTDVERYKSIPTSSPFAPAFIITSEGQQFEDRRAGAVIEYFPIPTQNENIQVVNVTGAGDTFIGVLSSYASRNDWLDSEIKSIEQEWHMWESFYNAQVASGLSIQSHKAISPEIQKQISGLS
;
A
#
# COMPACT_ATOMS: atom_id res chain seq x y z
N MET A 1 30.80 7.07 -17.07
CA MET A 1 29.78 8.14 -16.97
C MET A 1 30.03 8.93 -15.69
N ARG A 2 30.43 10.21 -15.79
CA ARG A 2 30.49 11.14 -14.64
C ARG A 2 29.05 11.41 -14.21
N LEU A 3 28.63 10.86 -13.07
CA LEU A 3 27.35 11.18 -12.44
C LEU A 3 27.31 12.69 -12.12
N LEU A 4 26.30 13.37 -12.67
CA LEU A 4 26.00 14.77 -12.44
C LEU A 4 25.65 14.98 -10.97
N ASN A 5 26.63 15.38 -10.17
CA ASN A 5 26.39 16.00 -8.87
C ASN A 5 25.76 17.38 -9.08
N PHE A 6 24.43 17.43 -9.19
CA PHE A 6 23.69 18.67 -8.95
C PHE A 6 23.76 19.01 -7.46
N SER A 7 24.93 19.49 -7.01
CA SER A 7 24.98 20.28 -5.77
C SER A 7 24.19 21.56 -6.04
N ARG A 8 22.97 21.66 -5.50
CA ARG A 8 22.30 22.95 -5.33
C ARG A 8 23.23 23.80 -4.46
N LYS A 9 24.10 24.60 -5.09
CA LYS A 9 24.85 25.67 -4.42
C LYS A 9 23.83 26.70 -3.95
N LEU A 10 23.23 26.48 -2.78
CA LEU A 10 22.84 27.61 -1.95
C LEU A 10 24.11 28.43 -1.71
N SER A 11 24.04 29.74 -1.92
CA SER A 11 25.17 30.59 -1.56
C SER A 11 25.41 30.40 -0.05
N LYS A 12 26.66 30.14 0.34
CA LYS A 12 27.07 30.13 1.76
C LYS A 12 26.72 31.45 2.48
N SER A 13 26.25 32.48 1.76
CA SER A 13 25.78 33.76 2.30
C SER A 13 24.32 33.77 2.79
N ALA A 14 23.53 32.70 2.60
CA ALA A 14 22.10 32.72 2.94
C ALA A 14 21.77 32.39 4.40
N ILE A 15 22.67 31.71 5.14
CA ILE A 15 22.47 31.30 6.54
C ILE A 15 23.61 31.80 7.43
N ALA A 16 23.29 32.33 8.62
CA ALA A 16 24.27 32.69 9.64
C ALA A 16 24.51 31.50 10.57
N ILE A 17 25.74 31.01 10.63
CA ILE A 17 26.15 29.98 11.58
C ILE A 17 27.10 30.64 12.57
N SER A 18 26.89 30.43 13.88
CA SER A 18 27.80 30.94 14.90
C SER A 18 29.23 30.39 14.71
N GLU A 19 30.22 31.16 15.13
CA GLU A 19 31.63 30.77 15.01
C GLU A 19 31.92 29.45 15.77
N GLU A 20 31.37 29.28 16.96
CA GLU A 20 31.50 28.06 17.76
C GLU A 20 30.99 26.82 17.01
N VAL A 21 29.80 26.91 16.39
CA VAL A 21 29.21 25.80 15.63
C VAL A 21 30.01 25.54 14.36
N LEU A 22 30.37 26.59 13.61
CA LEU A 22 31.10 26.48 12.36
C LEU A 22 32.49 25.86 12.58
N GLN A 23 33.20 26.31 13.61
CA GLN A 23 34.49 25.74 14.00
C GLN A 23 34.34 24.27 14.41
N THR A 24 33.34 23.94 15.22
CA THR A 24 33.10 22.56 15.67
C THR A 24 32.84 21.61 14.51
N LEU A 25 32.01 22.01 13.55
CA LEU A 25 31.71 21.22 12.35
C LEU A 25 32.94 21.06 11.43
N ALA A 26 33.79 22.08 11.35
CA ALA A 26 35.02 22.03 10.56
C ALA A 26 36.07 21.11 11.21
N GLU A 27 36.23 21.17 12.53
CA GLU A 27 37.22 20.38 13.26
C GLU A 27 36.82 18.91 13.44
N LYS A 28 35.51 18.61 13.43
CA LYS A 28 34.96 17.26 13.67
C LYS A 28 35.47 16.60 14.97
N LYS A 29 35.75 17.41 15.99
CA LYS A 29 36.24 16.93 17.29
C LYS A 29 35.12 16.73 18.31
N LYS A 30 34.13 17.62 18.30
CA LYS A 30 32.94 17.54 19.16
C LYS A 30 31.68 17.42 18.30
N PRO A 31 30.65 16.70 18.78
CA PRO A 31 29.36 16.66 18.10
C PRO A 31 28.61 18.00 18.27
N VAL A 32 27.72 18.30 17.31
CA VAL A 32 26.80 19.44 17.37
C VAL A 32 25.37 18.91 17.43
N VAL A 33 24.57 19.44 18.35
CA VAL A 33 23.14 19.12 18.49
C VAL A 33 22.35 20.38 18.24
N SER A 34 21.48 20.35 17.23
CA SER A 34 20.57 21.47 16.97
C SER A 34 19.38 21.47 17.94
N LEU A 35 18.81 22.65 18.19
CA LEU A 35 17.67 22.87 19.08
C LEU A 35 16.66 23.81 18.39
N GLU A 36 15.35 23.60 18.63
CA GLU A 36 14.31 24.48 18.08
C GLU A 36 14.06 25.71 18.97
N SER A 37 13.51 26.78 18.39
CA SER A 37 13.16 28.01 19.10
C SER A 37 11.65 28.22 19.29
N THR A 38 10.78 27.38 18.70
CA THR A 38 9.34 27.42 19.00
C THR A 38 9.05 27.09 20.46
N ILE A 39 9.76 26.12 21.05
CA ILE A 39 9.62 25.80 22.47
C ILE A 39 9.95 26.99 23.38
N ILE A 40 10.86 27.86 22.95
CA ILE A 40 11.27 29.07 23.68
C ILE A 40 10.24 30.19 23.52
N THR A 41 9.75 30.39 22.30
CA THR A 41 8.92 31.55 21.94
C THR A 41 7.43 31.31 22.19
N HIS A 42 6.96 30.07 22.09
CA HIS A 42 5.54 29.70 22.18
C HIS A 42 5.28 28.52 23.13
N GLY A 43 6.32 27.86 23.65
CA GLY A 43 6.18 26.67 24.50
C GLY A 43 6.09 26.97 25.99
N PHE A 44 6.77 28.01 26.48
CA PHE A 44 6.76 28.40 27.89
C PHE A 44 6.57 29.93 28.04
N PRO A 45 5.97 30.40 29.14
CA PRO A 45 5.91 31.82 29.44
C PRO A 45 7.27 32.35 29.89
N PHE A 46 7.52 33.64 29.68
CA PHE A 46 8.69 34.33 30.26
C PHE A 46 8.53 34.52 31.77
N PRO A 47 9.58 34.29 32.60
CA PRO A 47 10.97 33.93 32.26
C PRO A 47 11.26 32.42 32.19
N ALA A 48 10.26 31.55 32.41
CA ALA A 48 10.46 30.10 32.41
C ALA A 48 11.00 29.57 31.06
N ASN A 49 10.68 30.24 29.95
CA ASN A 49 11.21 29.91 28.63
C ASN A 49 12.73 30.06 28.50
N ILE A 50 13.28 31.19 28.95
CA ILE A 50 14.73 31.46 28.86
C ILE A 50 15.50 30.57 29.85
N GLU A 51 14.99 30.38 31.06
CA GLU A 51 15.58 29.45 32.04
C GLU A 51 15.66 28.04 31.47
N MET A 52 14.59 27.59 30.81
CA MET A 52 14.54 26.29 30.16
C MET A 52 15.54 26.20 29.01
N ALA A 53 15.59 27.21 28.13
CA ALA A 53 16.53 27.24 27.02
C ALA A 53 17.99 27.15 27.49
N LYS A 54 18.37 27.94 28.51
CA LYS A 54 19.72 27.91 29.10
C LYS A 54 20.04 26.55 29.72
N LYS A 55 19.09 25.92 30.43
CA LYS A 55 19.28 24.57 31.00
C LYS A 55 19.49 23.50 29.93
N VAL A 56 18.76 23.58 28.82
CA VAL A 56 18.90 22.64 27.71
C VAL A 56 20.24 22.82 27.01
N GLU A 57 20.65 24.07 26.70
CA GLU A 57 21.97 24.33 26.13
C GLU A 57 23.11 23.84 27.05
N GLN A 58 22.97 24.05 28.36
CA GLN A 58 23.93 23.55 29.35
C GLN A 58 23.97 22.02 29.38
N ALA A 59 22.83 21.33 29.34
CA ALA A 59 22.78 19.87 29.33
C ALA A 59 23.48 19.26 28.10
N VAL A 60 23.36 19.90 26.93
CA VAL A 60 24.11 19.52 25.71
C VAL A 60 25.62 19.69 25.93
N ARG A 61 26.03 20.82 26.51
CA ARG A 61 27.45 21.11 26.83
C ARG A 61 28.04 20.13 27.82
N ASP A 62 27.32 19.83 28.90
CA ASP A 62 27.71 18.89 29.94
C ASP A 62 27.84 17.46 29.39
N SER A 63 27.05 17.13 28.35
CA SER A 63 27.12 15.87 27.63
C SER A 63 28.25 15.82 26.58
N GLY A 64 29.06 16.87 26.48
CA GLY A 64 30.22 16.95 25.58
C GLY A 64 29.91 17.36 24.14
N ALA A 65 28.70 17.86 23.87
CA ALA A 65 28.27 18.37 22.57
C ALA A 65 28.15 19.90 22.56
N ILE A 66 28.06 20.50 21.38
CA ILE A 66 27.82 21.94 21.21
C ILE A 66 26.35 22.17 20.80
N PRO A 67 25.58 22.99 21.55
CA PRO A 67 24.22 23.31 21.19
C PRO A 67 24.17 24.31 20.03
N ALA A 68 23.19 24.13 19.15
CA ALA A 68 22.94 25.03 18.03
C ALA A 68 21.45 25.37 17.94
N THR A 69 21.00 26.34 18.74
CA THR A 69 19.63 26.84 18.68
C THR A 69 19.36 27.53 17.34
N CYS A 70 18.33 27.08 16.62
CA CYS A 70 17.96 27.57 15.28
C CYS A 70 16.81 28.59 15.38
N ALA A 71 16.91 29.71 14.65
CA ALA A 71 15.85 30.72 14.58
C ALA A 71 15.98 31.61 13.33
N PHE A 72 15.02 32.52 13.14
CA PHE A 72 15.13 33.65 12.22
C PHE A 72 15.25 34.95 13.03
N LEU A 73 16.28 35.74 12.75
CA LEU A 73 16.47 37.09 13.30
C LEU A 73 16.41 38.10 12.17
N LYS A 74 15.42 39.00 12.20
CA LYS A 74 15.15 39.99 11.16
C LYS A 74 15.16 39.38 9.75
N GLY A 75 14.49 38.24 9.60
CA GLY A 75 14.39 37.46 8.36
C GLY A 75 15.66 36.69 7.97
N LYS A 76 16.74 36.78 8.75
CA LYS A 76 17.96 36.00 8.50
C LYS A 76 17.91 34.68 9.25
N PRO A 77 18.07 33.51 8.60
CA PRO A 77 18.19 32.25 9.32
C PRO A 77 19.52 32.18 10.07
N VAL A 78 19.45 31.80 11.35
CA VAL A 78 20.57 31.73 12.29
C VAL A 78 20.63 30.34 12.93
N VAL A 79 21.83 29.76 13.00
CA VAL A 79 22.13 28.46 13.63
C VAL A 79 23.19 28.66 14.70
N GLY A 80 22.81 28.44 15.96
CA GLY A 80 23.58 28.80 17.14
C GLY A 80 23.34 30.26 17.51
N LEU A 81 22.36 30.49 18.39
CA LEU A 81 22.09 31.81 18.96
C LEU A 81 23.13 32.15 20.03
N THR A 82 23.50 33.42 20.10
CA THR A 82 24.20 33.97 21.27
C THR A 82 23.25 34.12 22.44
N GLU A 83 23.78 34.21 23.66
CA GLU A 83 22.96 34.39 24.87
C GLU A 83 22.03 35.62 24.78
N SER A 84 22.52 36.75 24.25
CA SER A 84 21.72 37.95 24.07
C SER A 84 20.61 37.79 23.02
N GLN A 85 20.87 37.04 21.95
CA GLN A 85 19.84 36.72 20.95
C GLN A 85 18.79 35.74 21.49
N LEU A 86 19.21 34.78 22.32
CA LEU A 86 18.31 33.86 23.00
C LEU A 86 17.38 34.62 23.95
N GLU A 87 17.91 35.56 24.74
CA GLU A 87 17.15 36.44 25.62
C GLU A 87 16.19 37.35 24.82
N GLN A 88 16.64 37.92 23.70
CA GLN A 88 15.78 38.70 22.80
C GLN A 88 14.58 37.87 22.31
N MET A 89 14.83 36.64 21.85
CA MET A 89 13.79 35.74 21.35
C MET A 89 12.81 35.31 22.46
N ALA A 90 13.31 35.11 23.68
CA ALA A 90 12.49 34.70 24.81
C ALA A 90 11.63 35.85 25.39
N ALA A 91 12.12 37.10 25.35
CA ALA A 91 11.41 38.26 25.87
C ALA A 91 10.43 38.88 24.86
N SER A 92 10.62 38.64 23.55
CA SER A 92 9.81 39.25 22.50
C SER A 92 8.43 38.60 22.38
N LYS A 93 7.39 39.44 22.36
CA LYS A 93 6.00 39.01 22.07
C LYS A 93 5.67 38.99 20.58
N ALA A 94 6.55 39.50 19.72
CA ALA A 94 6.34 39.67 18.28
C ALA A 94 7.17 38.68 17.46
N VAL A 95 7.23 37.42 17.89
CA VAL A 95 7.98 36.36 17.21
C VAL A 95 7.03 35.44 16.46
N ASN A 96 7.29 35.22 15.18
CA ASN A 96 6.45 34.34 14.37
C ASN A 96 6.79 32.87 14.61
N LYS A 97 5.80 31.98 14.54
CA LYS A 97 6.05 30.53 14.49
C LYS A 97 6.34 30.12 13.05
N VAL A 98 7.54 29.60 12.78
CA VAL A 98 8.06 29.37 11.43
C VAL A 98 8.20 27.88 11.14
N SER A 99 7.26 27.33 10.35
CA SER A 99 7.38 26.02 9.71
C SER A 99 7.91 26.16 8.27
N ARG A 100 8.02 25.05 7.53
CA ARG A 100 8.58 25.04 6.15
C ARG A 100 7.95 26.10 5.24
N ARG A 101 6.61 26.23 5.25
CA ARG A 101 5.89 27.19 4.39
C ARG A 101 6.11 28.65 4.77
N ASP A 102 6.51 28.89 6.02
CA ASP A 102 6.62 30.24 6.59
C ASP A 102 8.03 30.83 6.39
N ILE A 103 9.01 30.01 5.98
CA ILE A 103 10.41 30.44 5.80
C ILE A 103 10.51 31.60 4.81
N GLY A 104 9.93 31.45 3.62
CA GLY A 104 10.05 32.46 2.55
C GLY A 104 9.48 33.82 2.95
N VAL A 105 8.29 33.83 3.58
CA VAL A 105 7.66 35.07 4.03
C VAL A 105 8.41 35.71 5.20
N THR A 106 8.92 34.92 6.15
CA THR A 106 9.74 35.40 7.27
C THR A 106 11.00 36.09 6.77
N MET A 107 11.67 35.50 5.79
CA MET A 107 12.86 36.08 5.14
C MET A 107 12.53 37.35 4.37
N ALA A 108 11.48 37.32 3.54
CA ALA A 108 11.09 38.44 2.69
C ALA A 108 10.68 39.68 3.49
N GLN A 109 10.05 39.49 4.65
CA GLN A 109 9.54 40.58 5.50
C GLN A 109 10.52 41.00 6.59
N GLY A 110 11.69 40.36 6.71
CA GLY A 110 12.66 40.71 7.74
C GLY A 110 12.14 40.45 9.17
N LEU A 111 11.38 39.37 9.38
CA LEU A 111 10.72 39.08 10.65
C LEU A 111 11.57 38.22 11.59
N ASP A 112 11.42 38.43 12.89
CA ASP A 112 11.90 37.47 13.90
C ASP A 112 10.95 36.25 13.93
N GLY A 113 11.54 35.06 14.05
CA GLY A 113 10.79 33.81 13.92
C GLY A 113 11.40 32.64 14.71
N GLY A 114 10.59 32.01 15.53
CA GLY A 114 10.91 30.75 16.20
C GLY A 114 10.61 29.57 15.28
N THR A 115 11.58 28.70 15.04
CA THR A 115 11.43 27.56 14.12
C THR A 115 10.71 26.39 14.78
N THR A 116 9.80 25.73 14.06
CA THR A 116 9.24 24.43 14.48
C THR A 116 10.25 23.31 14.22
N ILE A 117 9.88 22.06 14.49
CA ILE A 117 10.67 20.88 14.10
C ILE A 117 11.02 20.94 12.61
N ALA A 118 10.03 21.12 11.73
CA ALA A 118 10.28 21.22 10.29
C ALA A 118 11.28 22.34 9.91
N GLY A 119 11.09 23.55 10.44
CA GLY A 119 12.00 24.68 10.18
C GLY A 119 13.41 24.43 10.70
N THR A 120 13.52 23.85 11.89
CA THR A 120 14.79 23.53 12.54
C THR A 120 15.56 22.48 11.76
N MET A 121 14.92 21.38 11.34
CA MET A 121 15.54 20.35 10.51
C MET A 121 16.15 20.92 9.23
N ILE A 122 15.44 21.81 8.53
CA ILE A 122 15.95 22.47 7.33
C ILE A 122 17.22 23.27 7.64
N LEU A 123 17.19 24.12 8.67
CA LEU A 123 18.36 24.93 9.03
C LEU A 123 19.54 24.06 9.50
N SER A 124 19.27 23.02 10.28
CA SER A 124 20.27 22.04 10.73
C SER A 124 20.95 21.36 9.56
N HIS A 125 20.17 20.86 8.59
CA HIS A 125 20.71 20.20 7.41
C HIS A 125 21.55 21.16 6.56
N LEU A 126 21.07 22.40 6.35
CA LEU A 126 21.82 23.44 5.65
C LEU A 126 23.14 23.81 6.34
N ALA A 127 23.16 23.76 7.68
CA ALA A 127 24.37 23.96 8.47
C ALA A 127 25.29 22.73 8.53
N GLY A 128 24.83 21.55 8.08
CA GLY A 128 25.58 20.29 8.17
C GLY A 128 25.48 19.58 9.52
N ILE A 129 24.50 19.96 10.36
CA ILE A 129 24.21 19.32 11.63
C ILE A 129 23.29 18.11 11.39
N LYS A 130 23.65 16.96 11.96
CA LYS A 130 22.99 15.67 11.71
C LYS A 130 22.00 15.23 12.78
N VAL A 131 22.03 15.85 13.96
CA VAL A 131 21.19 15.47 15.12
C VAL A 131 20.47 16.69 15.67
N PHE A 132 19.20 16.50 15.99
CA PHE A 132 18.28 17.52 16.50
C PHE A 132 17.54 16.98 17.73
N ALA A 133 17.55 17.74 18.83
CA ALA A 133 16.77 17.44 20.03
C ALA A 133 15.54 18.35 20.14
N THR A 134 14.38 17.77 20.45
CA THR A 134 13.14 18.51 20.72
C THR A 134 12.36 17.87 21.86
N GLY A 135 11.30 18.54 22.32
CA GLY A 135 10.38 17.98 23.31
C GLY A 135 9.55 16.85 22.72
N GLY A 136 8.69 17.16 21.76
CA GLY A 136 7.77 16.16 21.18
C GLY A 136 7.33 16.51 19.79
N LEU A 137 7.09 15.48 19.00
CA LEU A 137 6.77 15.58 17.59
C LEU A 137 5.38 16.19 17.38
N GLY A 138 5.20 16.93 16.28
CA GLY A 138 3.87 17.09 15.70
C GLY A 138 3.31 15.75 15.20
N GLY A 139 2.13 15.74 14.61
CA GLY A 139 1.55 14.48 14.15
C GLY A 139 0.22 14.65 13.46
N VAL A 140 -0.46 13.53 13.29
CA VAL A 140 -1.86 13.48 12.83
C VAL A 140 -2.74 13.82 14.03
N HIS A 141 -3.66 14.77 13.88
CA HIS A 141 -4.63 15.09 14.94
C HIS A 141 -5.68 13.96 15.07
N LYS A 142 -6.39 13.87 16.21
CA LYS A 142 -7.38 12.79 16.49
C LYS A 142 -8.41 12.58 15.36
N ASP A 143 -8.84 13.64 14.68
CA ASP A 143 -9.75 13.58 13.53
C ASP A 143 -9.06 13.81 12.17
N GLY A 144 -7.73 13.65 12.11
CA GLY A 144 -6.93 13.96 10.93
C GLY A 144 -7.31 13.18 9.67
N HIS A 145 -7.94 12.01 9.81
CA HIS A 145 -8.50 11.23 8.69
C HIS A 145 -9.70 11.91 8.00
N ILE A 146 -10.36 12.86 8.66
CA ILE A 146 -11.47 13.66 8.12
C ILE A 146 -10.98 15.07 7.82
N THR A 147 -10.29 15.71 8.78
CA THR A 147 -9.90 17.11 8.70
C THR A 147 -8.64 17.35 7.89
N MET A 148 -7.84 16.30 7.66
CA MET A 148 -6.49 16.38 7.09
C MET A 148 -5.55 17.31 7.89
N ASP A 149 -5.84 17.54 9.18
CA ASP A 149 -4.97 18.30 10.08
C ASP A 149 -3.76 17.43 10.48
N VAL A 150 -2.72 17.51 9.66
CA VAL A 150 -1.48 16.73 9.78
C VAL A 150 -0.29 17.70 9.83
N SER A 151 0.56 17.55 10.84
CA SER A 151 1.74 18.41 10.99
C SER A 151 2.71 18.27 9.82
N ALA A 152 3.20 19.40 9.30
CA ALA A 152 4.27 19.46 8.31
C ALA A 152 5.59 18.83 8.81
N ASP A 153 5.75 18.63 10.12
CA ASP A 153 6.90 17.94 10.71
C ASP A 153 7.05 16.51 10.15
N LEU A 154 5.94 15.80 9.91
CA LEU A 154 5.99 14.42 9.41
C LEU A 154 6.51 14.35 7.96
N THR A 155 6.05 15.27 7.11
CA THR A 155 6.56 15.39 5.74
C THR A 155 8.00 15.89 5.70
N GLU A 156 8.44 16.68 6.69
CA GLU A 156 9.84 17.11 6.76
C GLU A 156 10.77 15.97 7.16
N LEU A 157 10.35 15.12 8.10
CA LEU A 157 11.06 13.88 8.45
C LEU A 157 11.29 12.99 7.21
N ALA A 158 10.38 12.98 6.24
CA ALA A 158 10.53 12.21 5.00
C ALA A 158 11.62 12.75 4.05
N ARG A 159 12.02 14.03 4.20
CA ARG A 159 12.78 14.77 3.18
C ARG A 159 14.15 15.27 3.63
N THR A 160 14.37 15.36 4.94
CA THR A 160 15.57 15.99 5.50
C THR A 160 16.33 15.00 6.37
N PRO A 161 17.60 14.66 6.02
CA PRO A 161 18.39 13.64 6.71
C PRO A 161 19.05 14.22 7.97
N VAL A 162 18.21 14.57 8.95
CA VAL A 162 18.60 15.01 10.29
C VAL A 162 17.88 14.12 11.27
N SER A 163 18.60 13.36 12.10
CA SER A 163 18.00 12.48 13.10
C SER A 163 17.37 13.29 14.21
N VAL A 164 16.11 12.99 14.54
CA VAL A 164 15.32 13.72 15.53
C VAL A 164 15.15 12.87 16.79
N VAL A 165 15.48 13.46 17.93
CA VAL A 165 15.32 12.84 19.25
C VAL A 165 14.22 13.58 20.02
N CYS A 166 13.17 12.87 20.43
CA CYS A 166 12.02 13.46 21.12
C CYS A 166 11.29 12.45 22.02
N SER A 167 10.32 12.90 22.81
CA SER A 167 9.48 12.02 23.65
C SER A 167 8.22 11.53 22.94
N GLY A 168 8.32 11.23 21.65
CA GLY A 168 7.19 10.80 20.81
C GLY A 168 6.26 11.94 20.36
N PRO A 169 5.15 11.62 19.67
CA PRO A 169 4.14 12.61 19.31
C PRO A 169 3.47 13.17 20.56
N LYS A 170 3.10 14.46 20.52
CA LYS A 170 2.38 15.11 21.64
C LYS A 170 1.12 14.32 21.98
N SER A 171 0.82 14.18 23.28
CA SER A 171 -0.29 13.34 23.79
C SER A 171 -1.68 13.74 23.31
N ILE A 172 -1.85 14.97 22.80
CA ILE A 172 -3.10 15.49 22.24
C ILE A 172 -3.35 15.02 20.79
N LEU A 173 -2.41 14.30 20.19
CA LEU A 173 -2.44 13.83 18.82
C LEU A 173 -2.84 12.35 18.74
N ASP A 174 -3.11 11.88 17.53
CA ASP A 174 -3.29 10.46 17.23
C ASP A 174 -1.93 9.80 17.01
N ILE A 175 -1.41 9.13 18.03
CA ILE A 175 -0.09 8.49 17.98
C ILE A 175 -0.09 7.34 16.96
N ALA A 176 -1.15 6.53 16.89
CA ALA A 176 -1.23 5.39 15.99
C ALA A 176 -1.22 5.85 14.52
N ARG A 177 -2.09 6.80 14.16
CA ARG A 177 -2.10 7.38 12.81
C ARG A 177 -0.82 8.13 12.48
N THR A 178 -0.17 8.73 13.48
CA THR A 178 1.15 9.35 13.27
C THR A 178 2.20 8.32 12.89
N MET A 179 2.19 7.12 13.50
CA MET A 179 3.11 6.04 13.13
C MET A 179 2.83 5.51 11.72
N GLU A 180 1.56 5.26 11.37
CA GLU A 180 1.16 4.85 10.01
C GLU A 180 1.59 5.86 8.93
N TYR A 181 1.45 7.16 9.24
CA TYR A 181 1.88 8.21 8.34
C TYR A 181 3.41 8.20 8.15
N LEU A 182 4.17 8.03 9.24
CA LEU A 182 5.64 7.96 9.17
C LEU A 182 6.13 6.73 8.43
N GLU A 183 5.48 5.58 8.61
CA GLU A 183 5.73 4.36 7.82
C GLU A 183 5.50 4.62 6.32
N THR A 184 4.35 5.20 5.98
CA THR A 184 4.01 5.57 4.60
C THR A 184 5.05 6.53 3.98
N GLN A 185 5.62 7.42 4.79
CA GLN A 185 6.65 8.36 4.36
C GLN A 185 8.09 7.80 4.35
N GLY A 186 8.28 6.53 4.73
CA GLY A 186 9.60 5.90 4.79
C GLY A 186 10.52 6.50 5.87
N VAL A 187 9.95 6.98 6.98
CA VAL A 187 10.71 7.49 8.11
C VAL A 187 10.97 6.36 9.09
N PHE A 188 12.25 6.11 9.40
CA PHE A 188 12.62 5.13 10.42
C PHE A 188 12.23 5.63 11.81
N VAL A 189 11.56 4.80 12.61
CA VAL A 189 11.14 5.13 13.99
C VAL A 189 11.61 4.05 14.96
N ALA A 190 12.37 4.43 15.99
CA ALA A 190 12.76 3.54 17.07
C ALA A 190 12.56 4.18 18.45
N THR A 191 12.23 3.38 19.45
CA THR A 191 12.16 3.84 20.84
C THR A 191 13.33 3.29 21.66
N LEU A 192 13.94 4.13 22.50
CA LEU A 192 14.97 3.72 23.44
C LEU A 192 14.36 2.82 24.54
N ASN A 193 14.89 1.61 24.66
CA ASN A 193 14.55 0.68 25.74
C ASN A 193 15.53 0.85 26.91
N ASP A 194 15.38 1.95 27.64
CA ASP A 194 16.22 2.39 28.77
C ASP A 194 16.02 1.57 30.06
N ASP A 195 15.10 0.62 30.07
CA ASP A 195 14.72 -0.16 31.25
C ASP A 195 14.28 -1.60 30.94
N GLU A 196 14.79 -2.17 29.84
CA GLU A 196 14.63 -3.59 29.48
C GLU A 196 13.17 -4.07 29.44
N ARG A 197 12.25 -3.19 29.02
CA ARG A 197 10.83 -3.54 28.83
C ARG A 197 10.70 -4.64 27.77
N GLN A 198 9.90 -5.65 28.08
CA GLN A 198 9.54 -6.71 27.11
C GLN A 198 8.69 -6.17 25.96
N ARG A 199 7.86 -5.16 26.23
CA ARG A 199 6.98 -4.50 25.27
C ARG A 199 7.35 -3.02 25.21
N VAL A 200 7.97 -2.61 24.11
CA VAL A 200 8.38 -1.21 23.90
C VAL A 200 7.34 -0.50 23.05
N GLU A 201 6.78 0.55 23.63
CA GLU A 201 5.79 1.41 23.00
C GLU A 201 6.40 2.76 22.64
N VAL A 202 5.84 3.41 21.64
CA VAL A 202 6.10 4.83 21.40
C VAL A 202 5.67 5.60 22.65
N PRO A 203 6.50 6.48 23.23
CA PRO A 203 6.11 7.24 24.40
C PRO A 203 4.97 8.21 24.09
N GLY A 204 4.02 8.31 25.02
CA GLY A 204 2.85 9.20 24.93
C GLY A 204 3.14 10.62 25.40
N PHE A 205 4.31 11.17 25.05
CA PHE A 205 4.82 12.48 25.47
C PHE A 205 5.08 12.60 26.99
N PHE A 206 4.02 12.71 27.80
CA PHE A 206 4.12 12.75 29.27
C PHE A 206 4.23 11.35 29.90
N CYS A 207 3.88 10.32 29.11
CA CYS A 207 3.79 8.94 29.54
C CYS A 207 4.87 8.10 28.88
N ARG A 208 5.40 7.11 29.59
CA ARG A 208 6.34 6.12 29.02
C ARG A 208 5.65 5.13 28.08
N GLU A 209 4.33 5.02 28.17
CA GLU A 209 3.45 4.14 27.41
C GLU A 209 2.38 4.98 26.69
N SER A 210 1.99 4.56 25.49
CA SER A 210 0.94 5.24 24.70
C SER A 210 -0.19 4.30 24.25
N GLY A 211 -0.01 2.99 24.41
CA GLY A 211 -0.82 1.95 23.79
C GLY A 211 -0.39 1.61 22.36
N VAL A 212 0.60 2.30 21.78
CA VAL A 212 1.08 2.09 20.41
C VAL A 212 2.48 1.47 20.43
N LEU A 213 2.62 0.28 19.83
CA LEU A 213 3.92 -0.40 19.73
C LEU A 213 4.92 0.41 18.91
N SER A 214 6.17 0.45 19.37
CA SER A 214 7.25 1.08 18.61
C SER A 214 7.67 0.15 17.45
N PRO A 215 7.81 0.65 16.20
CA PRO A 215 8.19 -0.20 15.06
C PRO A 215 9.55 -0.89 15.27
N TYR A 216 10.50 -0.15 15.82
CA TYR A 216 11.80 -0.66 16.25
C TYR A 216 12.11 -0.23 17.68
N GLN A 217 13.06 -0.90 18.31
CA GLN A 217 13.66 -0.48 19.58
C GLN A 217 15.17 -0.40 19.43
N VAL A 218 15.80 0.44 20.24
CA VAL A 218 17.26 0.49 20.39
C VAL A 218 17.61 0.38 21.86
N VAL A 219 18.68 -0.35 22.18
CA VAL A 219 19.15 -0.53 23.56
C VAL A 219 20.41 0.30 23.85
N SER A 220 21.02 0.90 22.82
CA SER A 220 22.20 1.76 22.99
C SER A 220 22.27 2.88 21.95
N TRP A 221 22.97 3.96 22.28
CA TRP A 221 23.23 5.07 21.34
C TRP A 221 24.19 4.68 20.23
N ARG A 222 25.07 3.68 20.46
CA ARG A 222 25.95 3.13 19.43
C ARG A 222 25.15 2.44 18.33
N GLU A 223 24.15 1.65 18.72
CA GLU A 223 23.22 1.00 17.80
C GLU A 223 22.43 2.03 17.00
N ALA A 224 21.84 3.01 17.68
CA ALA A 224 21.13 4.11 17.04
C ALA A 224 22.02 4.85 16.03
N ALA A 225 23.27 5.16 16.40
CA ALA A 225 24.23 5.83 15.52
C ALA A 225 24.63 4.97 14.30
N SER A 226 24.74 3.64 14.48
CA SER A 226 24.99 2.71 13.38
C SER A 226 23.85 2.71 12.36
N ILE A 227 22.60 2.76 12.82
CA ILE A 227 21.43 2.87 11.94
C ILE A 227 21.49 4.17 11.13
N VAL A 228 21.74 5.31 11.80
CA VAL A 228 21.87 6.61 11.14
C VAL A 228 23.00 6.60 10.11
N HIS A 229 24.17 6.04 10.46
CA HIS A 229 25.32 5.96 9.56
C HIS A 229 25.01 5.11 8.32
N ASN A 230 24.40 3.93 8.49
CA ASN A 230 24.06 3.07 7.36
C ASN A 230 22.99 3.69 6.46
N GLN A 231 21.96 4.31 7.04
CA GLN A 231 20.91 4.99 6.29
C GLN A 231 21.47 6.17 5.46
N ASN A 232 22.18 7.08 6.10
CA ASN A 232 22.57 8.34 5.48
C ASN A 232 23.87 8.24 4.68
N ASN A 233 24.88 7.55 5.21
CA ASN A 233 26.23 7.57 4.65
C ASN A 233 26.51 6.37 3.73
N VAL A 234 25.91 5.21 4.01
CA VAL A 234 26.10 3.99 3.18
C VAL A 234 25.06 3.93 2.06
N MET A 235 23.77 4.05 2.38
CA MET A 235 22.69 3.97 1.40
C MET A 235 22.35 5.31 0.73
N GLY A 236 22.75 6.44 1.33
CA GLY A 236 22.47 7.76 0.77
C GLY A 236 20.99 8.16 0.83
N LEU A 237 20.23 7.62 1.80
CA LEU A 237 18.82 7.97 1.98
C LEU A 237 18.69 9.40 2.53
N THR A 238 17.61 10.07 2.14
CA THR A 238 17.34 11.48 2.51
C THR A 238 16.26 11.65 3.56
N SER A 239 15.59 10.57 3.96
CA SER A 239 14.67 10.56 5.10
C SER A 239 15.44 10.59 6.43
N SER A 240 14.75 11.08 7.46
CA SER A 240 15.24 11.17 8.83
C SER A 240 15.16 9.82 9.56
N ASN A 241 15.80 9.77 10.73
CA ASN A 241 15.57 8.76 11.76
C ASN A 241 14.93 9.45 12.98
N LEU A 242 13.77 8.97 13.40
CA LEU A 242 13.11 9.39 14.62
C LEU A 242 13.46 8.44 15.77
N PHE A 243 14.13 8.95 16.79
CA PHE A 243 14.42 8.23 18.02
C PHE A 243 13.56 8.78 19.16
N CYS A 244 12.61 7.96 19.60
CA CYS A 244 11.72 8.24 20.71
C CYS A 244 12.40 7.89 22.04
N VAL A 245 12.44 8.84 22.97
CA VAL A 245 13.02 8.69 24.30
C VAL A 245 11.91 8.84 25.33
N PRO A 246 11.57 7.77 26.07
CA PRO A 246 10.58 7.85 27.13
C PRO A 246 10.95 8.89 28.19
N PRO A 247 9.97 9.58 28.80
CA PRO A 247 10.24 10.49 29.91
C PRO A 247 10.88 9.74 31.09
N PRO A 248 11.74 10.40 31.90
CA PRO A 248 12.33 9.78 33.09
C PRO A 248 11.26 9.24 34.04
N LYS A 249 11.51 8.08 34.66
CA LYS A 249 10.51 7.32 35.43
C LYS A 249 9.91 8.09 36.60
N ASP A 250 10.72 8.90 37.26
CA ASP A 250 10.39 9.68 38.44
C ASP A 250 9.45 10.87 38.14
N VAL A 251 9.43 11.35 36.89
CA VAL A 251 8.59 12.47 36.45
C VAL A 251 7.52 12.07 35.44
N ALA A 252 7.53 10.83 34.95
CA ALA A 252 6.55 10.31 34.01
C ALA A 252 5.15 10.26 34.63
N LEU A 253 4.15 10.66 33.86
CA LEU A 253 2.75 10.66 34.30
C LEU A 253 2.06 9.35 33.93
N SER A 254 1.07 8.96 34.74
CA SER A 254 0.20 7.82 34.46
C SER A 254 -0.57 8.02 33.16
N SER A 255 -0.55 7.01 32.29
CA SER A 255 -1.31 6.96 31.04
C SER A 255 -2.81 7.16 31.27
N ASP A 256 -3.39 6.48 32.26
CA ASP A 256 -4.82 6.60 32.62
C ASP A 256 -5.21 7.99 33.14
N LEU A 257 -4.32 8.63 33.90
CA LEU A 257 -4.55 10.01 34.36
C LEU A 257 -4.53 10.98 33.17
N MET A 258 -3.51 10.88 32.32
CA MET A 258 -3.35 11.76 31.17
C MET A 258 -4.47 11.58 30.15
N LYS A 259 -4.89 10.34 29.89
CA LYS A 259 -6.02 10.04 29.01
C LYS A 259 -7.29 10.75 29.46
N ARG A 260 -7.65 10.64 30.76
CA ARG A 260 -8.81 11.34 31.32
C ARG A 260 -8.72 12.85 31.14
N ILE A 261 -7.59 13.46 31.51
CA ILE A 261 -7.38 14.91 31.37
C ILE A 261 -7.51 15.37 29.91
N ILE A 262 -6.98 14.60 28.96
CA ILE A 262 -7.00 14.93 27.54
C ILE A 262 -8.41 14.76 26.96
N ASP A 263 -9.13 13.72 27.35
CA ASP A 263 -10.49 13.47 26.88
C ASP A 263 -11.44 14.55 27.41
N ASP A 264 -11.32 14.95 28.69
CA ASP A 264 -12.05 16.09 29.26
C ASP A 264 -11.72 17.41 28.53
N ALA A 265 -10.43 17.66 28.25
CA ALA A 265 -10.00 18.85 27.52
C ALA A 265 -10.52 18.87 26.08
N THR A 266 -10.58 17.71 25.43
CA THR A 266 -11.11 17.57 24.06
C THR A 266 -12.61 17.87 24.04
N ALA A 267 -13.37 17.28 24.97
CA ALA A 267 -14.80 17.52 25.09
C ALA A 267 -15.12 19.00 25.37
N GLN A 268 -14.29 19.67 26.19
CA GLN A 268 -14.44 21.10 26.43
C GLN A 268 -14.14 21.94 25.18
N ALA A 269 -13.09 21.59 24.42
CA ALA A 269 -12.75 22.28 23.18
C ALA A 269 -13.89 22.20 22.14
N GLU A 270 -14.53 21.04 22.03
CA GLU A 270 -15.71 20.82 21.18
C GLU A 270 -16.90 21.68 21.62
N ALA A 271 -17.21 21.70 22.93
CA ALA A 271 -18.30 22.51 23.47
C ALA A 271 -18.09 24.02 23.25
N GLU A 272 -16.84 24.48 23.29
CA GLU A 272 -16.45 25.88 23.06
C GLU A 272 -16.15 26.20 21.58
N ASN A 273 -16.31 25.24 20.66
CA ASN A 273 -16.01 25.36 19.22
C ASN A 273 -14.56 25.81 18.91
N ILE A 274 -13.59 25.38 19.73
CA ILE A 274 -12.18 25.72 19.55
C ILE A 274 -11.56 24.75 18.55
N SER A 275 -11.02 25.28 17.45
CA SER A 275 -10.51 24.47 16.35
C SER A 275 -9.27 25.10 15.68
N GLY A 276 -8.66 24.35 14.75
CA GLY A 276 -7.50 24.78 13.97
C GLY A 276 -6.31 25.18 14.84
N LYS A 277 -5.63 26.29 14.49
CA LYS A 277 -4.42 26.78 15.19
C LYS A 277 -4.63 27.11 16.67
N HIS A 278 -5.87 27.25 17.13
CA HIS A 278 -6.23 27.57 18.51
C HIS A 278 -6.42 26.33 19.40
N LEU A 279 -6.64 25.15 18.80
CA LEU A 279 -6.90 23.91 19.52
C LEU A 279 -5.70 23.45 20.35
N THR A 280 -4.51 23.38 19.76
CA THR A 280 -3.31 22.89 20.47
C THR A 280 -2.95 23.72 21.71
N PRO A 281 -2.88 25.07 21.67
CA PRO A 281 -2.65 25.87 22.86
C PRO A 281 -3.72 25.67 23.95
N PHE A 282 -4.99 25.55 23.55
CA PHE A 282 -6.09 25.30 24.48
C PHE A 282 -5.94 23.96 25.19
N LEU A 283 -5.72 22.87 24.44
CA LEU A 283 -5.56 21.53 25.01
C LEU A 283 -4.37 21.45 25.96
N LEU A 284 -3.23 22.07 25.61
CA LEU A 284 -2.06 22.11 26.49
C LEU A 284 -2.31 22.90 27.77
N SER A 285 -3.06 24.01 27.71
CA SER A 285 -3.47 24.75 28.91
C SER A 285 -4.34 23.89 29.84
N LYS A 286 -5.31 23.17 29.27
CA LYS A 286 -6.19 22.28 30.03
C LYS A 286 -5.44 21.09 30.62
N VAL A 287 -4.45 20.57 29.91
CA VAL A 287 -3.54 19.54 30.43
C VAL A 287 -2.69 20.06 31.60
N ALA A 288 -2.23 21.31 31.55
CA ALA A 288 -1.51 21.93 32.67
C ALA A 288 -2.40 22.11 33.91
N GLU A 289 -3.63 22.60 33.70
CA GLU A 289 -4.65 22.75 34.76
C GLU A 289 -5.02 21.40 35.39
N GLY A 290 -5.42 20.42 34.57
CA GLY A 290 -5.87 19.10 35.03
C GLY A 290 -4.79 18.26 35.69
N SER A 291 -3.51 18.49 35.36
CA SER A 291 -2.37 17.83 35.99
C SER A 291 -1.80 18.59 37.18
N GLN A 292 -2.38 19.74 37.56
CA GLN A 292 -1.90 20.61 38.64
C GLN A 292 -0.42 21.02 38.45
N GLY A 293 -0.04 21.32 37.20
CA GLY A 293 1.32 21.72 36.84
C GLY A 293 2.33 20.57 36.67
N LYS A 294 1.98 19.31 37.00
CA LYS A 294 2.89 18.16 36.83
C LYS A 294 3.26 17.90 35.38
N SER A 295 2.38 18.20 34.41
CA SER A 295 2.71 18.09 32.99
C SER A 295 3.80 19.08 32.57
N VAL A 296 3.83 20.27 33.17
CA VAL A 296 4.86 21.29 32.91
C VAL A 296 6.21 20.85 33.48
N GLU A 297 6.22 20.28 34.68
CA GLU A 297 7.42 19.70 35.30
C GLU A 297 7.96 18.52 34.49
N CYS A 298 7.10 17.58 34.10
CA CYS A 298 7.44 16.45 33.23
C CYS A 298 8.05 16.95 31.91
N ASN A 299 7.43 17.96 31.28
CA ASN A 299 7.91 18.56 30.03
C ASN A 299 9.32 19.14 30.14
N LYS A 300 9.59 19.90 31.20
CA LYS A 300 10.94 20.42 31.44
C LYS A 300 11.97 19.30 31.57
N ASN A 301 11.66 18.24 32.31
CA ASN A 301 12.60 17.15 32.54
C ASN A 301 12.84 16.30 31.29
N PHE A 302 11.80 15.91 30.53
CA PHE A 302 12.03 15.10 29.34
C PHE A 302 12.70 15.89 28.21
N VAL A 303 12.50 17.21 28.09
CA VAL A 303 13.22 18.01 27.08
C VAL A 303 14.72 18.02 27.37
N ILE A 304 15.12 18.14 28.64
CA ILE A 304 16.53 18.01 29.06
C ILE A 304 17.04 16.60 28.76
N ASN A 305 16.25 15.57 29.09
CA ASN A 305 16.59 14.18 28.81
C ASN A 305 16.82 13.92 27.31
N ASN A 306 15.96 14.48 26.45
CA ASN A 306 16.07 14.37 24.99
C ASN A 306 17.33 15.08 24.46
N ALA A 307 17.72 16.20 25.06
CA ALA A 307 18.95 16.90 24.69
C ALA A 307 20.22 16.13 25.07
N ILE A 308 20.22 15.47 26.23
CA ILE A 308 21.28 14.56 26.66
C ILE A 308 21.35 13.34 25.71
N ALA A 309 20.21 12.71 25.45
CA ALA A 309 20.07 11.58 24.52
C ALA A 309 20.59 11.91 23.11
N ALA A 310 20.20 13.07 22.57
CA ALA A 310 20.69 13.57 21.28
C ALA A 310 22.20 13.80 21.29
N SER A 311 22.76 14.28 22.39
CA SER A 311 24.21 14.48 22.54
C SER A 311 24.96 13.14 22.52
N HIS A 312 24.42 12.10 23.16
CA HIS A 312 24.97 10.76 23.11
C HIS A 312 24.90 10.16 21.70
N LEU A 313 23.75 10.26 21.02
CA LEU A 313 23.61 9.83 19.63
C LEU A 313 24.61 10.54 18.71
N ALA A 314 24.74 11.86 18.84
CA ALA A 314 25.65 12.65 18.02
C ALA A 314 27.11 12.31 18.27
N LYS A 315 27.48 12.02 19.53
CA LYS A 315 28.82 11.56 19.90
C LYS A 315 29.15 10.21 19.26
N GLU A 316 28.26 9.23 19.38
CA GLU A 316 28.46 7.90 18.79
C GLU A 316 28.53 7.93 17.26
N LEU A 317 27.70 8.78 16.63
CA LEU A 317 27.73 8.99 15.19
C LEU A 317 29.06 9.62 14.74
N LEU A 318 29.57 10.60 15.49
CA LEU A 318 30.86 11.22 15.21
C LEU A 318 32.02 10.21 15.32
N GLU A 319 32.00 9.34 16.32
CA GLU A 319 33.03 8.30 16.46
C GLU A 319 32.96 7.26 15.33
N LEU A 320 31.76 6.80 14.96
CA LEU A 320 31.57 5.91 13.80
C LEU A 320 32.11 6.51 12.50
N GLU A 321 31.91 7.81 12.29
CA GLU A 321 32.39 8.53 11.10
C GLU A 321 33.92 8.70 11.07
N LYS A 322 34.59 8.61 12.22
CA LYS A 322 36.07 8.59 12.31
C LYS A 322 36.64 7.19 12.08
N GLU A 323 35.96 6.15 12.57
CA GLU A 323 36.48 4.77 12.61
C GLU A 323 36.37 4.01 11.27
N GLY A 324 35.48 4.43 10.36
CA GLY A 324 35.15 3.65 9.15
C GLY A 324 34.30 2.41 9.47
N PRO A 325 33.67 1.76 8.47
CA PRO A 325 32.63 0.76 8.72
C PRO A 325 33.19 -0.48 9.41
N ARG A 326 32.64 -0.82 10.59
CA ARG A 326 32.79 -2.13 11.26
C ARG A 326 31.42 -2.80 11.36
N GLN A 327 31.39 -4.10 11.04
CA GLN A 327 30.24 -4.97 11.26
C GLN A 327 29.80 -4.91 12.72
N VAL A 328 28.56 -4.48 12.95
CA VAL A 328 27.89 -4.65 14.24
C VAL A 328 26.92 -5.83 14.09
N SER A 329 27.04 -6.82 14.98
CA SER A 329 26.13 -7.95 15.05
C SER A 329 24.77 -7.50 15.58
N PHE A 330 23.74 -7.63 14.76
CA PHE A 330 22.34 -7.47 15.17
C PHE A 330 21.85 -8.75 15.85
N ILE A 331 21.17 -8.62 17.00
CA ILE A 331 20.49 -9.73 17.67
C ILE A 331 18.98 -9.46 17.57
N PRO A 332 18.23 -10.21 16.76
CA PRO A 332 16.77 -10.17 16.77
C PRO A 332 16.24 -10.66 18.14
N SER A 333 15.19 -10.02 18.66
CA SER A 333 14.57 -10.36 19.95
C SER A 333 13.74 -11.66 19.94
N THR A 334 13.82 -12.48 18.89
CA THR A 334 13.09 -13.74 18.77
C THR A 334 14.07 -14.92 18.84
N ASN A 335 14.60 -15.19 20.03
CA ASN A 335 15.22 -16.48 20.34
C ASN A 335 14.17 -17.42 20.92
N ILE A 336 13.44 -18.15 20.07
CA ILE A 336 12.74 -19.35 20.51
C ILE A 336 13.75 -20.49 20.40
N ARG A 337 14.46 -20.75 21.51
CA ARG A 337 15.18 -22.02 21.70
C ARG A 337 14.20 -23.04 22.28
N GLU A 338 14.20 -24.21 21.66
CA GLU A 338 13.48 -25.41 22.05
C GLU A 338 13.81 -25.84 23.50
N GLU A 339 12.79 -25.92 24.34
CA GLU A 339 12.73 -26.93 25.39
C GLU A 339 11.42 -27.71 25.24
N VAL A 340 11.51 -28.85 24.55
CA VAL A 340 10.43 -29.84 24.49
C VAL A 340 10.41 -30.60 25.82
N SER A 341 9.48 -30.20 26.69
CA SER A 341 9.11 -30.95 27.88
C SER A 341 8.32 -32.22 27.50
N LYS A 342 8.78 -33.32 28.09
CA LYS A 342 8.26 -34.69 28.00
C LYS A 342 6.74 -34.80 28.17
N GLY A 343 6.11 -35.45 27.18
CA GLY A 343 5.16 -36.57 27.33
C GLY A 343 3.89 -36.37 28.15
N THR A 344 2.74 -36.50 27.49
CA THR A 344 1.70 -37.46 27.92
C THR A 344 0.77 -37.79 26.76
N GLU A 345 0.65 -39.09 26.46
CA GLU A 345 -0.32 -39.68 25.54
C GLU A 345 -1.73 -39.59 26.12
N VAL A 346 -2.74 -39.21 25.32
CA VAL A 346 -4.13 -39.66 25.53
C VAL A 346 -4.84 -39.87 24.19
N ALA A 347 -5.29 -41.12 24.03
CA ALA A 347 -6.44 -41.68 23.31
C ALA A 347 -6.74 -41.24 21.86
N LYS A 348 -6.48 -42.20 20.96
CA LYS A 348 -7.21 -42.39 19.71
C LYS A 348 -8.65 -42.80 20.04
N ASP A 349 -9.62 -42.23 19.32
CA ASP A 349 -10.59 -43.05 18.60
C ASP A 349 -11.38 -42.28 17.53
N ASN A 350 -11.60 -42.99 16.42
CA ASN A 350 -12.50 -42.74 15.28
C ASN A 350 -12.07 -41.72 14.21
N VAL A 351 -11.11 -42.13 13.36
CA VAL A 351 -10.94 -41.57 12.00
C VAL A 351 -11.39 -42.59 10.96
N SER A 352 -12.46 -42.26 10.25
CA SER A 352 -12.86 -42.87 8.99
C SER A 352 -12.06 -42.27 7.83
N LYS A 353 -11.37 -43.15 7.06
CA LYS A 353 -10.65 -42.90 5.80
C LYS A 353 -9.56 -41.82 5.83
N SER A 354 -8.35 -42.20 6.26
CA SER A 354 -7.13 -41.39 6.09
C SER A 354 -6.72 -41.33 4.61
N TYR A 355 -6.71 -40.14 4.04
CA TYR A 355 -5.90 -39.86 2.85
C TYR A 355 -4.42 -39.87 3.27
N ASP A 356 -3.57 -40.60 2.56
CA ASP A 356 -2.12 -40.60 2.81
C ASP A 356 -1.50 -39.28 2.30
N PHE A 357 -1.40 -38.29 3.18
CA PHE A 357 -0.91 -36.94 2.87
C PHE A 357 0.53 -36.92 2.33
N ASN A 358 1.38 -37.85 2.74
CA ASN A 358 2.74 -37.95 2.24
C ASN A 358 2.77 -38.38 0.77
N SER A 359 1.77 -39.12 0.31
CA SER A 359 1.63 -39.49 -1.11
C SER A 359 1.19 -38.31 -1.98
N LEU A 360 0.29 -37.44 -1.49
CA LEU A 360 -0.21 -36.27 -2.21
C LEU A 360 0.85 -35.18 -2.35
N ALA A 361 1.60 -34.89 -1.27
CA ALA A 361 2.71 -33.94 -1.32
C ALA A 361 3.82 -34.42 -2.28
N ARG A 362 4.08 -35.74 -2.34
CA ARG A 362 5.00 -36.35 -3.31
C ARG A 362 4.46 -36.31 -4.74
N ALA A 363 3.15 -36.44 -4.94
CA ALA A 363 2.51 -36.33 -6.26
C ALA A 363 2.55 -34.89 -6.80
N ALA A 364 2.31 -33.88 -5.95
CA ALA A 364 2.40 -32.46 -6.30
C ALA A 364 3.84 -31.98 -6.57
N THR A 365 4.85 -32.64 -5.97
CA THR A 365 6.28 -32.34 -6.19
C THR A 365 6.94 -33.24 -7.25
N SER A 366 6.26 -34.31 -7.69
CA SER A 366 6.76 -35.23 -8.70
C SER A 366 6.58 -34.64 -10.10
N THR A 367 7.69 -34.36 -10.78
CA THR A 367 7.71 -33.98 -12.20
C THR A 367 7.35 -35.13 -13.15
N ALA A 368 7.19 -36.36 -12.65
CA ALA A 368 7.12 -37.57 -13.47
C ALA A 368 5.74 -37.84 -14.12
N ASN A 369 4.65 -37.22 -13.63
CA ASN A 369 3.27 -37.50 -14.08
C ASN A 369 2.42 -36.25 -14.42
N VAL A 370 3.02 -35.06 -14.58
CA VAL A 370 2.27 -33.85 -14.94
C VAL A 370 1.71 -33.98 -16.37
N PRO A 371 0.40 -33.80 -16.62
CA PRO A 371 -0.16 -34.01 -17.95
C PRO A 371 0.48 -33.08 -19.00
N GLN A 372 0.69 -33.60 -20.20
CA GLN A 372 1.13 -32.77 -21.35
C GLN A 372 -0.08 -32.02 -21.91
N GLY A 373 0.09 -30.71 -22.15
CA GLY A 373 -0.94 -29.88 -22.77
C GLY A 373 -2.07 -29.46 -21.83
N ALA A 374 -2.60 -28.25 -22.05
CA ALA A 374 -3.89 -27.80 -21.53
C ALA A 374 -4.41 -26.65 -22.43
N ASN A 375 -5.69 -26.61 -22.81
CA ASN A 375 -6.18 -25.48 -23.62
C ASN A 375 -6.16 -24.16 -22.84
N THR A 376 -6.53 -24.21 -21.55
CA THR A 376 -6.49 -23.04 -20.65
C THR A 376 -5.56 -23.29 -19.46
N LEU A 377 -4.64 -22.36 -19.19
CA LEU A 377 -3.93 -22.31 -17.92
C LEU A 377 -4.48 -21.16 -17.08
N ILE A 378 -4.70 -21.42 -15.79
CA ILE A 378 -5.14 -20.40 -14.82
C ILE A 378 -4.09 -20.35 -13.72
N ILE A 379 -3.36 -19.24 -13.64
CA ILE A 379 -2.29 -19.01 -12.66
C ILE A 379 -2.78 -17.97 -11.67
N GLY A 380 -2.85 -18.32 -10.40
CA GLY A 380 -3.26 -17.36 -9.38
C GLY A 380 -3.32 -17.93 -7.98
N SER A 381 -3.84 -17.11 -7.07
CA SER A 381 -3.89 -17.40 -5.64
C SER A 381 -4.85 -18.53 -5.26
N ILE A 382 -4.45 -19.30 -4.24
CA ILE A 382 -5.29 -20.18 -3.44
C ILE A 382 -5.04 -19.88 -1.96
N ALA A 383 -6.08 -19.72 -1.15
CA ALA A 383 -5.93 -19.37 0.26
C ALA A 383 -6.90 -20.16 1.14
N LEU A 384 -6.53 -20.32 2.41
CA LEU A 384 -7.46 -20.81 3.43
C LEU A 384 -8.14 -19.60 4.09
N ASP A 385 -9.42 -19.41 3.79
CA ASP A 385 -10.24 -18.33 4.32
C ASP A 385 -10.92 -18.82 5.60
N THR A 386 -10.66 -18.19 6.73
CA THR A 386 -11.25 -18.48 8.03
C THR A 386 -12.07 -17.30 8.53
N ILE A 387 -13.38 -17.47 8.63
CA ILE A 387 -14.29 -16.46 9.17
C ILE A 387 -14.75 -16.90 10.56
N SER A 388 -14.51 -16.05 11.55
CA SER A 388 -14.92 -16.26 12.94
C SER A 388 -15.97 -15.23 13.33
N THR A 389 -17.13 -15.66 13.80
CA THR A 389 -18.22 -14.78 14.25
C THR A 389 -18.38 -14.89 15.75
N LEU A 390 -18.26 -13.78 16.46
CA LEU A 390 -18.39 -13.74 17.92
C LEU A 390 -19.86 -13.84 18.33
N HIS A 391 -20.14 -14.50 19.47
CA HIS A 391 -21.52 -14.63 19.96
C HIS A 391 -22.04 -13.37 20.66
N LYS A 392 -21.12 -12.53 21.15
CA LYS A 392 -21.40 -11.28 21.87
C LYS A 392 -20.37 -10.22 21.46
N LYS A 393 -20.66 -8.96 21.81
CA LYS A 393 -19.71 -7.86 21.62
C LYS A 393 -18.35 -8.20 22.27
N PRO A 394 -17.23 -7.94 21.57
CA PRO A 394 -15.92 -8.36 22.03
C PRO A 394 -15.49 -7.64 23.30
N ILE A 395 -14.89 -8.38 24.22
CA ILE A 395 -14.12 -7.86 25.36
C ILE A 395 -12.64 -7.94 24.97
N MET A 396 -12.01 -6.78 24.77
CA MET A 396 -10.61 -6.72 24.34
C MET A 396 -9.68 -7.23 25.44
N GLY A 397 -8.69 -8.05 25.07
CA GLY A 397 -7.76 -8.67 26.02
C GLY A 397 -8.30 -9.93 26.72
N ASP A 398 -9.49 -10.41 26.34
CA ASP A 398 -10.10 -11.64 26.86
C ASP A 398 -10.37 -12.66 25.74
N SER A 399 -10.62 -13.91 26.10
CA SER A 399 -11.06 -14.97 25.18
C SER A 399 -12.54 -14.79 24.87
N ASN A 400 -12.87 -14.50 23.61
CA ASN A 400 -14.24 -14.23 23.18
C ASN A 400 -14.87 -15.48 22.54
N PRO A 401 -15.94 -16.06 23.11
CA PRO A 401 -16.63 -17.20 22.51
C PRO A 401 -17.26 -16.83 21.16
N GLY A 402 -17.04 -17.68 20.16
CA GLY A 402 -17.59 -17.51 18.81
C GLY A 402 -17.65 -18.83 18.04
N THR A 403 -18.05 -18.75 16.78
CA THR A 403 -17.97 -19.86 15.82
C THR A 403 -16.99 -19.51 14.71
N SER A 404 -16.11 -20.46 14.36
CA SER A 404 -15.17 -20.31 13.25
C SER A 404 -15.50 -21.28 12.14
N ARG A 405 -15.40 -20.83 10.90
CA ARG A 405 -15.55 -21.65 9.70
C ARG A 405 -14.41 -21.36 8.76
N SER A 406 -13.79 -22.41 8.23
CA SER A 406 -12.76 -22.29 7.21
C SER A 406 -13.24 -22.84 5.88
N SER A 407 -12.87 -22.17 4.80
CA SER A 407 -13.16 -22.55 3.43
C SER A 407 -11.96 -22.25 2.54
N VAL A 408 -11.86 -22.96 1.41
CA VAL A 408 -10.84 -22.64 0.42
C VAL A 408 -11.33 -21.49 -0.46
N GLY A 409 -10.49 -20.48 -0.59
CA GLY A 409 -10.69 -19.30 -1.42
C GLY A 409 -9.45 -18.96 -2.24
N GLY A 410 -9.31 -17.69 -2.59
CA GLY A 410 -8.30 -17.20 -3.53
C GLY A 410 -8.86 -17.05 -4.95
N VAL A 411 -8.41 -15.99 -5.62
CA VAL A 411 -8.92 -15.61 -6.95
C VAL A 411 -8.61 -16.71 -7.96
N GLY A 412 -7.37 -17.22 -8.01
CA GLY A 412 -7.00 -18.29 -8.93
C GLY A 412 -7.84 -19.57 -8.75
N PHE A 413 -8.09 -19.97 -7.51
CA PHE A 413 -8.94 -21.12 -7.19
C PHE A 413 -10.39 -20.89 -7.65
N ASN A 414 -10.96 -19.74 -7.32
CA ASN A 414 -12.34 -19.38 -7.66
C ASN A 414 -12.56 -19.29 -9.18
N VAL A 415 -11.64 -18.65 -9.90
CA VAL A 415 -11.66 -18.56 -11.37
C VAL A 415 -11.58 -19.96 -11.98
N SER A 416 -10.70 -20.82 -11.46
CA SER A 416 -10.56 -22.21 -11.92
C SER A 416 -11.82 -23.04 -11.68
N LEU A 417 -12.48 -22.84 -10.53
CA LEU A 417 -13.73 -23.54 -10.20
C LEU A 417 -14.89 -23.10 -11.11
N ALA A 418 -15.03 -21.80 -11.36
CA ALA A 418 -16.04 -21.29 -12.29
C ALA A 418 -15.77 -21.75 -13.72
N HIS A 419 -14.51 -21.73 -14.17
CA HIS A 419 -14.11 -22.26 -15.47
C HIS A 419 -14.46 -23.73 -15.61
N LYS A 420 -14.12 -24.56 -14.60
CA LYS A 420 -14.48 -25.98 -14.54
C LYS A 420 -15.98 -26.19 -14.77
N TYR A 421 -16.83 -25.46 -14.05
CA TYR A 421 -18.27 -25.59 -14.18
C TYR A 421 -18.75 -25.21 -15.58
N ALA A 422 -18.20 -24.15 -16.16
CA ALA A 422 -18.58 -23.66 -17.48
C ALA A 422 -18.12 -24.58 -18.64
N ILE A 423 -17.02 -25.34 -18.47
CA ILE A 423 -16.55 -26.32 -19.46
C ILE A 423 -17.11 -27.72 -19.30
N SER A 424 -17.96 -27.97 -18.31
CA SER A 424 -18.57 -29.29 -18.09
C SER A 424 -19.30 -29.76 -19.36
N GLY A 425 -18.84 -30.87 -19.96
CA GLY A 425 -19.38 -31.40 -21.22
C GLY A 425 -18.59 -30.99 -22.49
N SER A 426 -17.61 -30.09 -22.36
CA SER A 426 -16.67 -29.74 -23.44
C SER A 426 -15.50 -30.73 -23.51
N LYS A 427 -14.85 -30.78 -24.69
CA LYS A 427 -13.56 -31.49 -24.88
C LYS A 427 -12.34 -30.64 -24.50
N LYS A 428 -12.54 -29.35 -24.18
CA LYS A 428 -11.46 -28.42 -23.79
C LYS A 428 -10.93 -28.80 -22.40
N SER A 429 -9.62 -28.75 -22.23
CA SER A 429 -8.94 -28.99 -20.96
C SER A 429 -8.45 -27.69 -20.33
N TYR A 430 -8.27 -27.73 -19.00
CA TYR A 430 -7.71 -26.62 -18.24
C TYR A 430 -6.80 -27.17 -17.13
N ARG A 431 -5.92 -26.32 -16.61
CA ARG A 431 -5.13 -26.62 -15.40
C ARG A 431 -5.03 -25.39 -14.53
N PHE A 432 -5.27 -25.59 -13.23
CA PHE A 432 -5.04 -24.60 -12.20
C PHE A 432 -3.59 -24.68 -11.72
N ILE A 433 -2.90 -23.55 -11.67
CA ILE A 433 -1.51 -23.41 -11.26
C ILE A 433 -1.42 -22.45 -10.08
N SER A 434 -0.78 -22.88 -9.01
CA SER A 434 -0.58 -22.07 -7.80
C SER A 434 0.58 -22.56 -6.96
N ALA A 435 0.76 -21.97 -5.78
CA ALA A 435 1.74 -22.37 -4.79
C ALA A 435 1.12 -22.43 -3.38
N VAL A 436 1.61 -23.37 -2.56
CA VAL A 436 1.25 -23.56 -1.15
C VAL A 436 2.50 -23.83 -0.33
N GLY A 437 2.44 -23.55 0.96
CA GLY A 437 3.46 -23.94 1.93
C GLY A 437 3.40 -25.42 2.28
N SER A 438 4.39 -25.91 3.02
CA SER A 438 4.40 -27.27 3.58
C SER A 438 3.63 -27.40 4.91
N ASP A 439 2.97 -26.32 5.34
CA ASP A 439 2.18 -26.20 6.55
C ASP A 439 0.81 -26.90 6.48
N LEU A 440 0.08 -26.94 7.60
CA LEU A 440 -1.22 -27.60 7.70
C LEU A 440 -2.26 -26.98 6.76
N ALA A 441 -2.21 -25.65 6.59
CA ALA A 441 -3.06 -24.95 5.63
C ALA A 441 -2.76 -25.44 4.21
N GLY A 442 -1.49 -25.51 3.80
CA GLY A 442 -1.08 -25.99 2.48
C GLY A 442 -1.50 -27.42 2.20
N GLN A 443 -1.38 -28.30 3.19
CA GLN A 443 -1.87 -29.69 3.10
C GLN A 443 -3.39 -29.75 2.88
N SER A 444 -4.15 -28.90 3.58
CA SER A 444 -5.60 -28.81 3.44
C SER A 444 -6.00 -28.27 2.06
N LEU A 445 -5.29 -27.25 1.56
CA LEU A 445 -5.51 -26.67 0.24
C LEU A 445 -5.20 -27.67 -0.87
N LEU A 446 -4.10 -28.41 -0.79
CA LEU A 446 -3.76 -29.49 -1.74
C LEU A 446 -4.84 -30.58 -1.78
N ALA A 447 -5.30 -31.03 -0.61
CA ALA A 447 -6.33 -32.05 -0.54
C ALA A 447 -7.65 -31.58 -1.17
N GLU A 448 -8.02 -30.30 -0.97
CA GLU A 448 -9.21 -29.74 -1.62
C GLU A 448 -9.02 -29.57 -3.13
N VAL A 449 -7.83 -29.14 -3.60
CA VAL A 449 -7.53 -29.07 -5.04
C VAL A 449 -7.66 -30.46 -5.67
N GLU A 450 -7.08 -31.49 -5.08
CA GLU A 450 -7.19 -32.86 -5.60
C GLU A 450 -8.64 -33.35 -5.60
N LYS A 451 -9.38 -33.09 -4.51
CA LYS A 451 -10.80 -33.46 -4.41
C LYS A 451 -11.68 -32.73 -5.42
N VAL A 452 -11.44 -31.44 -5.64
CA VAL A 452 -12.26 -30.59 -6.50
C VAL A 452 -11.87 -30.78 -7.96
N PHE A 453 -10.60 -30.73 -8.31
CA PHE A 453 -10.14 -30.73 -9.70
C PHE A 453 -9.70 -32.12 -10.19
N GLY A 454 -9.38 -33.05 -9.29
CA GLY A 454 -8.82 -34.36 -9.64
C GLY A 454 -7.38 -34.32 -10.14
N ASP A 455 -6.71 -33.16 -9.98
CA ASP A 455 -5.34 -32.93 -10.40
C ASP A 455 -4.69 -31.81 -9.58
N ALA A 456 -3.85 -32.16 -8.61
CA ALA A 456 -3.02 -31.22 -7.85
C ALA A 456 -1.61 -31.00 -8.44
N SER A 457 -1.29 -31.55 -9.62
CA SER A 457 0.05 -31.46 -10.24
C SER A 457 0.45 -30.05 -10.68
N GLY A 458 -0.52 -29.14 -10.76
CA GLY A 458 -0.31 -27.71 -10.99
C GLY A 458 0.03 -26.90 -9.73
N ILE A 459 0.06 -27.52 -8.54
CA ILE A 459 0.31 -26.80 -7.29
C ILE A 459 1.73 -27.07 -6.79
N LYS A 460 2.54 -26.01 -6.71
CA LYS A 460 3.89 -26.10 -6.15
C LYS A 460 3.86 -26.02 -4.63
N VAL A 461 4.46 -27.00 -3.98
CA VAL A 461 4.78 -26.90 -2.54
C VAL A 461 6.12 -26.18 -2.40
N LEU A 462 6.13 -25.09 -1.63
CA LEU A 462 7.34 -24.32 -1.28
C LEU A 462 7.75 -24.66 0.15
N ASP A 463 8.96 -25.22 0.29
CA ASP A 463 9.52 -25.56 1.60
C ASP A 463 9.78 -24.29 2.42
N SER A 464 9.54 -24.36 3.75
CA SER A 464 9.77 -23.25 4.69
C SER A 464 9.00 -21.95 4.38
N SER A 465 7.86 -22.05 3.70
CA SER A 465 6.93 -20.93 3.46
C SER A 465 5.58 -21.22 4.11
N GLU A 466 4.91 -20.20 4.66
CA GLU A 466 3.51 -20.29 5.09
C GLU A 466 2.55 -20.25 3.89
N SER A 467 1.49 -21.05 3.93
CA SER A 467 0.43 -20.97 2.92
C SER A 467 -0.39 -19.70 3.09
N ALA A 468 -0.94 -19.21 1.98
CA ALA A 468 -1.80 -18.04 2.01
C ALA A 468 -3.07 -18.29 2.85
N GLN A 469 -3.38 -17.34 3.72
CA GLN A 469 -4.47 -17.42 4.67
C GLN A 469 -5.18 -16.07 4.80
N TYR A 470 -6.50 -16.08 4.85
CA TYR A 470 -7.32 -14.92 5.13
C TYR A 470 -8.17 -15.20 6.37
N THR A 471 -7.90 -14.54 7.49
CA THR A 471 -8.64 -14.73 8.73
C THR A 471 -9.43 -13.47 9.07
N ALA A 472 -10.75 -13.56 9.14
CA ALA A 472 -11.63 -12.46 9.51
C ALA A 472 -12.38 -12.76 10.81
N MET A 473 -12.55 -11.75 11.67
CA MET A 473 -13.39 -11.77 12.86
C MET A 473 -14.58 -10.81 12.67
N LEU A 474 -15.79 -11.33 12.87
CA LEU A 474 -17.04 -10.60 12.77
C LEU A 474 -17.69 -10.46 14.16
N ASP A 475 -18.42 -9.37 14.37
CA ASP A 475 -19.26 -9.19 15.54
C ASP A 475 -20.55 -10.06 15.47
N PRO A 476 -21.39 -10.09 16.51
CA PRO A 476 -22.64 -10.88 16.50
C PRO A 476 -23.64 -10.46 15.44
N GLU A 477 -23.55 -9.22 14.98
CA GLU A 477 -24.38 -8.65 13.92
C GLU A 477 -23.86 -9.01 12.52
N GLY A 478 -22.66 -9.59 12.42
CA GLY A 478 -22.03 -10.01 11.18
C GLY A 478 -21.13 -8.95 10.54
N GLU A 479 -20.88 -7.84 11.22
CA GLU A 479 -20.01 -6.76 10.75
C GLU A 479 -18.53 -7.11 11.01
N LEU A 480 -17.64 -6.72 10.09
CA LEU A 480 -16.21 -7.02 10.18
C LEU A 480 -15.54 -6.20 11.28
N LEU A 481 -14.96 -6.88 12.27
CA LEU A 481 -14.15 -6.27 13.34
C LEU A 481 -12.68 -6.13 12.93
N LEU A 482 -12.10 -7.21 12.41
CA LEU A 482 -10.69 -7.30 12.04
C LEU A 482 -10.51 -8.40 10.98
N ALA A 483 -9.60 -8.20 10.04
CA ALA A 483 -9.11 -9.28 9.17
C ALA A 483 -7.59 -9.23 9.04
N CYS A 484 -6.97 -10.40 8.93
CA CYS A 484 -5.57 -10.59 8.57
C CYS A 484 -5.51 -11.37 7.25
N ALA A 485 -4.77 -10.85 6.27
CA ALA A 485 -4.60 -11.47 4.96
C ALA A 485 -3.11 -11.68 4.68
N ASP A 486 -2.62 -12.90 4.87
CA ASP A 486 -1.27 -13.27 4.43
C ASP A 486 -1.35 -13.92 3.05
N MET A 487 -0.80 -13.23 2.05
CA MET A 487 -0.75 -13.66 0.65
C MET A 487 0.70 -13.67 0.14
N SER A 488 1.68 -13.58 1.04
CA SER A 488 3.08 -13.32 0.71
C SER A 488 3.74 -14.45 -0.09
N ILE A 489 3.21 -15.68 -0.01
CA ILE A 489 3.70 -16.83 -0.77
C ILE A 489 3.66 -16.62 -2.29
N PHE A 490 2.72 -15.82 -2.81
CA PHE A 490 2.61 -15.53 -4.25
C PHE A 490 3.62 -14.49 -4.75
N GLU A 491 4.35 -13.86 -3.83
CA GLU A 491 5.40 -12.88 -4.13
C GLU A 491 6.79 -13.53 -4.12
N ARG A 492 6.89 -14.82 -3.78
CA ARG A 492 8.13 -15.59 -3.66
C ARG A 492 8.66 -16.02 -5.04
N PRO A 493 9.92 -15.68 -5.40
CA PRO A 493 10.54 -16.09 -6.67
C PRO A 493 10.60 -17.62 -6.89
N GLU A 494 10.57 -18.41 -5.83
CA GLU A 494 10.67 -19.87 -5.84
C GLU A 494 9.52 -20.53 -6.62
N GLY A 495 8.34 -19.89 -6.68
CA GLY A 495 7.22 -20.33 -7.52
C GLY A 495 7.37 -20.00 -9.01
N MET A 496 8.22 -19.02 -9.35
CA MET A 496 8.33 -18.45 -10.69
C MET A 496 8.80 -19.46 -11.74
N GLU A 497 9.87 -20.21 -11.44
CA GLU A 497 10.40 -21.21 -12.39
C GLU A 497 9.39 -22.33 -12.64
N PHE A 498 8.66 -22.75 -11.60
CA PHE A 498 7.60 -23.74 -11.75
C PHE A 498 6.46 -23.24 -12.65
N PHE A 499 6.01 -21.98 -12.48
CA PHE A 499 4.97 -21.42 -13.36
C PHE A 499 5.43 -21.37 -14.81
N LYS A 500 6.68 -20.96 -15.05
CA LYS A 500 7.29 -20.96 -16.39
C LYS A 500 7.32 -22.36 -17.01
N GLU A 501 7.80 -23.36 -16.27
CA GLU A 501 7.83 -24.76 -16.74
C GLU A 501 6.43 -25.27 -17.10
N GLN A 502 5.42 -24.95 -16.28
CA GLN A 502 4.03 -25.35 -16.55
C GLN A 502 3.47 -24.69 -17.81
N ILE A 503 3.75 -23.39 -18.04
CA ILE A 503 3.35 -22.68 -19.25
C ILE A 503 3.98 -23.33 -20.49
N ILE A 504 5.29 -23.54 -20.47
CA ILE A 504 6.04 -24.15 -21.59
C ILE A 504 5.55 -25.58 -21.85
N ARG A 505 5.29 -26.37 -20.80
CA ARG A 505 4.79 -27.74 -20.92
C ARG A 505 3.38 -27.81 -21.48
N ALA A 506 2.51 -26.88 -21.08
CA ALA A 506 1.09 -26.92 -21.47
C ALA A 506 0.82 -26.33 -22.86
N GLN A 507 1.64 -25.38 -23.33
CA GLN A 507 1.42 -24.64 -24.59
C GLN A 507 -0.04 -24.17 -24.73
N PRO A 508 -0.57 -23.38 -23.78
CA PRO A 508 -1.99 -23.06 -23.75
C PRO A 508 -2.42 -22.13 -24.87
N GLU A 509 -3.68 -22.25 -25.30
CA GLU A 509 -4.35 -21.28 -26.18
C GLU A 509 -4.79 -20.04 -25.38
N THR A 510 -5.15 -20.23 -24.10
CA THR A 510 -5.61 -19.16 -23.20
C THR A 510 -4.87 -19.23 -21.88
N LEU A 511 -4.37 -18.10 -21.42
CA LEU A 511 -3.67 -17.97 -20.14
C LEU A 511 -4.39 -16.92 -19.30
N VAL A 512 -4.87 -17.30 -18.12
CA VAL A 512 -5.54 -16.41 -17.17
C VAL A 512 -4.63 -16.21 -15.97
N VAL A 513 -4.40 -14.96 -15.57
CA VAL A 513 -3.47 -14.62 -14.50
C VAL A 513 -4.14 -13.64 -13.54
N ASP A 514 -4.05 -13.88 -12.22
CA ASP A 514 -4.50 -12.89 -11.24
C ASP A 514 -3.38 -11.87 -10.88
N CYS A 515 -3.76 -10.71 -10.34
CA CYS A 515 -2.80 -9.71 -9.87
C CYS A 515 -2.27 -9.96 -8.45
N ASN A 516 -2.51 -11.13 -7.83
CA ASN A 516 -1.85 -11.47 -6.57
C ASN A 516 -0.38 -11.83 -6.75
N LEU A 517 0.04 -12.15 -7.98
CA LEU A 517 1.44 -12.37 -8.34
C LEU A 517 2.24 -11.07 -8.29
N SER A 518 3.51 -11.14 -7.91
CA SER A 518 4.41 -9.98 -7.91
C SER A 518 4.70 -9.48 -9.33
N PRO A 519 5.14 -8.21 -9.49
CA PRO A 519 5.58 -7.70 -10.80
C PRO A 519 6.66 -8.56 -11.46
N GLU A 520 7.57 -9.15 -10.69
CA GLU A 520 8.65 -10.02 -11.17
C GLU A 520 8.08 -11.31 -11.77
N VAL A 521 7.16 -11.96 -11.06
CA VAL A 521 6.49 -13.18 -11.53
C VAL A 521 5.63 -12.88 -12.76
N LEU A 522 4.85 -11.80 -12.72
CA LEU A 522 4.03 -11.38 -13.87
C LEU A 522 4.91 -11.08 -15.09
N ASN A 523 6.06 -10.42 -14.90
CA ASN A 523 7.00 -10.14 -15.97
C ASN A 523 7.60 -11.43 -16.58
N SER A 524 7.92 -12.43 -15.74
CA SER A 524 8.37 -13.74 -16.23
C SER A 524 7.29 -14.45 -17.05
N ILE A 525 6.02 -14.38 -16.61
CA ILE A 525 4.90 -14.96 -17.35
C ILE A 525 4.73 -14.29 -18.71
N LEU A 526 4.79 -12.95 -18.77
CA LEU A 526 4.72 -12.19 -20.02
C LEU A 526 5.87 -12.55 -20.97
N GLU A 527 7.09 -12.66 -20.46
CA GLU A 527 8.25 -13.03 -21.25
C GLU A 527 8.12 -14.44 -21.85
N THR A 528 7.71 -15.41 -21.03
CA THR A 528 7.48 -16.80 -21.47
C THR A 528 6.35 -16.90 -22.48
N ALA A 529 5.24 -16.19 -22.26
CA ALA A 529 4.12 -16.15 -23.20
C ALA A 529 4.53 -15.58 -24.58
N LYS A 530 5.47 -14.65 -24.60
CA LYS A 530 5.96 -13.98 -25.81
C LYS A 530 7.06 -14.76 -26.56
N LYS A 531 7.97 -15.43 -25.84
CA LYS A 531 9.21 -15.99 -26.43
C LYS A 531 9.28 -17.51 -26.49
N ASP A 532 8.69 -18.19 -25.51
CA ASP A 532 8.94 -19.62 -25.29
C ASP A 532 7.80 -20.52 -25.81
N LEU A 533 6.68 -19.92 -26.23
CA LEU A 533 5.52 -20.63 -26.76
C LEU A 533 5.52 -20.65 -28.30
N LYS A 534 5.00 -21.75 -28.87
CA LYS A 534 4.88 -21.91 -30.33
C LYS A 534 3.95 -20.87 -30.97
N GLN A 535 2.92 -20.48 -30.23
CA GLN A 535 1.97 -19.43 -30.58
C GLN A 535 1.68 -18.60 -29.33
N PRO A 536 1.51 -17.27 -29.46
CA PRO A 536 1.16 -16.43 -28.32
C PRO A 536 -0.24 -16.81 -27.82
N PRO A 537 -0.43 -16.98 -26.50
CA PRO A 537 -1.73 -17.31 -25.92
C PRO A 537 -2.60 -16.06 -25.85
N LYS A 538 -3.92 -16.25 -25.78
CA LYS A 538 -4.86 -15.22 -25.33
C LYS A 538 -4.62 -14.97 -23.83
N LEU A 539 -3.83 -13.95 -23.49
CA LEU A 539 -3.48 -13.64 -22.11
C LEU A 539 -4.51 -12.69 -21.50
N ILE A 540 -5.22 -13.17 -20.48
CA ILE A 540 -6.21 -12.41 -19.72
C ILE A 540 -5.69 -12.17 -18.31
N ILE A 541 -5.64 -10.92 -17.87
CA ILE A 541 -5.30 -10.60 -16.48
C ILE A 541 -6.56 -10.17 -15.74
N GLU A 542 -6.84 -10.85 -14.62
CA GLU A 542 -7.86 -10.46 -13.65
C GLU A 542 -7.22 -9.58 -12.56
N PRO A 543 -7.51 -8.26 -12.53
CA PRO A 543 -7.03 -7.38 -11.48
C PRO A 543 -7.58 -7.82 -10.11
N THR A 544 -6.82 -7.57 -9.05
CA THR A 544 -7.22 -7.94 -7.68
C THR A 544 -6.93 -6.80 -6.72
N SER A 545 -7.97 -6.05 -6.34
CA SER A 545 -7.86 -4.84 -5.52
C SER A 545 -7.10 -3.68 -6.19
N ALA A 546 -7.41 -2.46 -5.74
CA ALA A 546 -6.76 -1.24 -6.21
C ALA A 546 -5.22 -1.31 -6.12
N VAL A 547 -4.68 -1.78 -4.98
CA VAL A 547 -3.24 -1.81 -4.75
C VAL A 547 -2.53 -2.79 -5.70
N LYS A 548 -3.05 -4.01 -5.86
CA LYS A 548 -2.35 -5.03 -6.66
C LYS A 548 -2.60 -4.88 -8.16
N SER A 549 -3.74 -4.31 -8.57
CA SER A 549 -3.98 -3.98 -9.98
C SER A 549 -2.91 -3.04 -10.58
N SER A 550 -2.31 -2.16 -9.76
CA SER A 550 -1.19 -1.29 -10.17
C SER A 550 0.05 -2.05 -10.67
N ARG A 551 0.18 -3.35 -10.34
CA ARG A 551 1.32 -4.21 -10.71
C ARG A 551 1.42 -4.45 -12.21
N ILE A 552 0.30 -4.41 -12.94
CA ILE A 552 0.30 -4.53 -14.41
C ILE A 552 1.19 -3.46 -15.03
N ALA A 553 1.14 -2.24 -14.51
CA ALA A 553 1.98 -1.16 -15.00
C ALA A 553 3.45 -1.35 -14.63
N LYS A 554 3.81 -2.17 -13.64
CA LYS A 554 5.17 -2.31 -13.08
C LYS A 554 6.04 -3.34 -13.81
N VAL A 555 5.48 -4.08 -14.77
CA VAL A 555 6.23 -5.04 -15.59
C VAL A 555 7.21 -4.34 -16.54
N ASN A 556 8.12 -5.11 -17.15
CA ASN A 556 9.04 -4.56 -18.16
C ASN A 556 8.24 -4.14 -19.41
N THR A 557 8.41 -2.90 -19.85
CA THR A 557 7.67 -2.34 -21.00
C THR A 557 7.91 -3.14 -22.29
N LYS A 558 9.10 -3.73 -22.48
CA LYS A 558 9.41 -4.61 -23.63
C LYS A 558 8.54 -5.87 -23.67
N ASN A 559 8.14 -6.35 -22.50
CA ASN A 559 7.29 -7.53 -22.34
C ASN A 559 5.80 -7.15 -22.33
N LEU A 560 5.45 -5.90 -22.09
CA LEU A 560 4.08 -5.40 -22.25
C LEU A 560 3.72 -5.29 -23.74
N GLY A 561 4.56 -4.57 -24.50
CA GLY A 561 4.38 -4.31 -25.94
C GLY A 561 3.19 -3.38 -26.24
N VAL A 562 3.28 -2.64 -27.35
CA VAL A 562 2.19 -1.83 -27.89
C VAL A 562 1.60 -2.55 -29.11
N PHE A 563 0.29 -2.41 -29.33
CA PHE A 563 -0.41 -2.95 -30.48
C PHE A 563 0.35 -2.66 -31.80
N PRO A 564 0.52 -3.66 -32.68
CA PRO A 564 -0.06 -5.00 -32.66
C PRO A 564 0.74 -6.04 -31.86
N ASN A 565 1.80 -5.63 -31.15
CA ASN A 565 2.73 -6.51 -30.44
C ASN A 565 2.46 -6.57 -28.92
N ASN A 566 1.27 -6.15 -28.48
CA ASN A 566 0.84 -6.25 -27.09
C ASN A 566 0.83 -7.73 -26.66
N THR A 567 1.26 -7.98 -25.43
CA THR A 567 1.30 -9.35 -24.87
C THR A 567 0.04 -9.65 -24.05
N ILE A 568 -0.53 -8.64 -23.39
CA ILE A 568 -1.80 -8.76 -22.69
C ILE A 568 -2.92 -8.60 -23.72
N THR A 569 -3.83 -9.57 -23.79
CA THR A 569 -4.98 -9.56 -24.71
C THR A 569 -6.19 -8.90 -24.07
N MET A 570 -6.43 -9.16 -22.79
CA MET A 570 -7.57 -8.61 -22.07
C MET A 570 -7.28 -8.33 -20.59
N ILE A 571 -7.92 -7.29 -20.05
CA ILE A 571 -8.09 -7.12 -18.61
C ILE A 571 -9.56 -6.95 -18.24
N THR A 572 -9.92 -7.38 -17.02
CA THR A 572 -11.29 -7.34 -16.50
C THR A 572 -11.42 -6.52 -15.21
N PRO A 573 -11.04 -5.23 -15.16
CA PRO A 573 -11.03 -4.44 -13.93
C PRO A 573 -12.44 -4.07 -13.43
N THR A 574 -12.59 -3.82 -12.14
CA THR A 574 -13.63 -2.90 -11.62
C THR A 574 -13.27 -1.44 -11.90
N VAL A 575 -14.18 -0.49 -11.69
CA VAL A 575 -13.91 0.94 -11.91
C VAL A 575 -12.70 1.43 -11.09
N GLY A 576 -12.60 1.06 -9.81
CA GLY A 576 -11.46 1.49 -8.96
C GLY A 576 -10.13 0.81 -9.32
N GLU A 577 -10.18 -0.43 -9.81
CA GLU A 577 -8.99 -1.12 -10.33
C GLU A 577 -8.52 -0.49 -11.65
N LEU A 578 -9.45 -0.08 -12.53
CA LEU A 578 -9.12 0.63 -13.77
C LEU A 578 -8.40 1.94 -13.47
N GLU A 579 -8.90 2.71 -12.50
CA GLU A 579 -8.28 3.96 -12.04
C GLU A 579 -6.87 3.73 -11.49
N SER A 580 -6.68 2.66 -10.72
CA SER A 580 -5.38 2.29 -10.16
C SER A 580 -4.39 1.86 -11.24
N ILE A 581 -4.84 1.09 -12.24
CA ILE A 581 -4.03 0.70 -13.40
C ILE A 581 -3.65 1.95 -14.20
N HIS A 582 -4.63 2.77 -14.59
CA HIS A 582 -4.41 3.98 -15.39
C HIS A 582 -3.45 4.95 -14.70
N SER A 583 -3.65 5.20 -13.41
CA SER A 583 -2.76 6.07 -12.61
C SER A 583 -1.34 5.53 -12.55
N SER A 584 -1.17 4.21 -12.40
CA SER A 584 0.15 3.56 -12.37
C SER A 584 0.86 3.64 -13.73
N PHE A 585 0.13 3.51 -14.84
CA PHE A 585 0.66 3.73 -16.20
C PHE A 585 1.11 5.18 -16.40
N SER A 586 0.31 6.16 -15.96
CA SER A 586 0.64 7.58 -16.04
C SER A 586 1.86 7.94 -15.18
N GLN A 587 1.94 7.45 -13.93
CA GLN A 587 3.08 7.69 -13.04
C GLN A 587 4.40 7.12 -13.56
N ARG A 588 4.33 6.09 -14.42
CA ARG A 588 5.48 5.50 -15.10
C ARG A 588 5.77 6.12 -16.47
N GLU A 589 5.07 7.21 -16.83
CA GLU A 589 5.22 7.93 -18.09
C GLU A 589 4.94 7.02 -19.32
N LEU A 590 4.21 5.91 -19.15
CA LEU A 590 3.84 5.01 -20.25
C LEU A 590 2.77 5.62 -21.17
N LEU A 591 2.03 6.60 -20.68
CA LEU A 591 1.04 7.35 -21.45
C LEU A 591 1.61 8.65 -22.04
N ASP A 592 2.93 8.83 -21.97
CA ASP A 592 3.66 9.96 -22.55
C ASP A 592 4.68 9.49 -23.63
N ASP A 593 4.58 8.22 -24.05
CA ASP A 593 5.42 7.63 -25.10
C ASP A 593 4.94 8.06 -26.50
N TYR A 594 5.73 8.91 -27.14
CA TYR A 594 5.45 9.44 -28.48
C TYR A 594 5.91 8.53 -29.62
N ASP A 595 6.70 7.51 -29.33
CA ASP A 595 7.33 6.66 -30.35
C ASP A 595 6.46 5.44 -30.68
N GLU A 596 5.88 4.78 -29.68
CA GLU A 596 5.04 3.58 -29.88
C GLU A 596 3.58 3.79 -29.46
N TRP A 597 3.35 4.23 -28.22
CA TRP A 597 1.99 4.37 -27.66
C TRP A 597 1.12 5.42 -28.37
N PHE A 598 1.63 6.66 -28.52
CA PHE A 598 0.84 7.75 -29.08
C PHE A 598 0.41 7.50 -30.54
N PRO A 599 1.27 7.01 -31.45
CA PRO A 599 0.84 6.66 -32.80
C PRO A 599 -0.27 5.60 -32.82
N ALA A 600 -0.18 4.59 -31.95
CA ALA A 600 -1.23 3.58 -31.83
C ALA A 600 -2.54 4.18 -31.33
N LEU A 601 -2.51 5.08 -30.33
CA LEU A 601 -3.70 5.78 -29.85
C LEU A 601 -4.31 6.70 -30.92
N ASP A 602 -3.48 7.49 -31.61
CA ASP A 602 -3.92 8.42 -32.65
C ASP A 602 -4.60 7.68 -33.82
N SER A 603 -4.08 6.50 -34.16
CA SER A 603 -4.67 5.62 -35.19
C SER A 603 -6.12 5.21 -34.89
N LEU A 604 -6.58 5.31 -33.63
CA LEU A 604 -7.95 4.96 -33.24
C LEU A 604 -8.97 6.06 -33.56
N GLY A 605 -8.55 7.27 -33.95
CA GLY A 605 -9.47 8.33 -34.36
C GLY A 605 -10.33 8.90 -33.22
N ILE A 606 -9.75 9.08 -32.04
CA ILE A 606 -10.43 9.68 -30.86
C ILE A 606 -10.45 11.22 -31.00
N ASN A 607 -11.10 11.70 -32.06
CA ASN A 607 -11.14 13.11 -32.43
C ASN A 607 -12.34 13.87 -31.81
N SER A 608 -12.50 15.16 -32.13
CA SER A 608 -13.65 15.97 -31.67
C SER A 608 -14.99 15.38 -32.09
N GLN A 609 -15.11 14.86 -33.32
CA GLN A 609 -16.33 14.26 -33.85
C GLN A 609 -16.76 13.03 -33.04
N PHE A 610 -15.81 12.16 -32.67
CA PHE A 610 -16.09 11.02 -31.80
C PHE A 610 -16.56 11.46 -30.40
N ARG A 611 -15.91 12.49 -29.83
CA ARG A 611 -16.30 13.05 -28.53
C ARG A 611 -17.71 13.67 -28.54
N GLU A 612 -18.05 14.40 -29.60
CA GLU A 612 -19.40 14.95 -29.80
C GLU A 612 -20.46 13.85 -29.95
N LYS A 613 -20.16 12.79 -30.74
CA LYS A 613 -21.02 11.59 -30.88
C LYS A 613 -21.28 10.93 -29.52
N MET A 614 -20.24 10.77 -28.70
CA MET A 614 -20.34 10.23 -27.35
C MET A 614 -21.21 11.12 -26.44
N ALA A 615 -20.95 12.43 -26.41
CA ALA A 615 -21.71 13.39 -25.60
C ALA A 615 -23.20 13.43 -25.99
N ALA A 616 -23.50 13.46 -27.29
CA ALA A 616 -24.87 13.46 -27.80
C ALA A 616 -25.63 12.19 -27.41
N ARG A 617 -24.96 11.02 -27.43
CA ARG A 617 -25.57 9.74 -27.01
C ARG A 617 -25.71 9.65 -25.49
N ALA A 618 -24.78 10.21 -24.72
CA ALA A 618 -24.83 10.23 -23.27
C ALA A 618 -26.04 11.01 -22.73
N ASN A 619 -26.47 12.07 -23.42
CA ASN A 619 -27.70 12.81 -23.09
C ASN A 619 -28.97 11.93 -23.12
N LYS A 620 -28.94 10.81 -23.86
CA LYS A 620 -30.06 9.87 -24.01
C LYS A 620 -29.85 8.54 -23.27
N ASN A 621 -28.66 8.29 -22.73
CA ASN A 621 -28.32 7.03 -22.08
C ASN A 621 -27.62 7.28 -20.73
N LYS A 622 -28.33 7.01 -19.63
CA LYS A 622 -27.84 7.25 -18.26
C LYS A 622 -26.58 6.44 -17.92
N ASN A 623 -26.44 5.23 -18.47
CA ASN A 623 -25.25 4.40 -18.21
C ASN A 623 -24.04 4.94 -18.96
N LEU A 624 -24.21 5.37 -20.23
CA LEU A 624 -23.14 6.04 -20.96
C LEU A 624 -22.73 7.36 -20.30
N LYS A 625 -23.69 8.14 -19.80
CA LYS A 625 -23.42 9.36 -19.03
C LYS A 625 -22.58 9.06 -17.79
N TYR A 626 -22.97 8.06 -16.99
CA TYR A 626 -22.19 7.59 -15.85
C TYR A 626 -20.75 7.21 -16.23
N LEU A 627 -20.58 6.43 -17.31
CA LEU A 627 -19.26 5.99 -17.77
C LEU A 627 -18.35 7.15 -18.17
N LEU A 628 -18.90 8.21 -18.79
CA LEU A 628 -18.15 9.41 -19.15
C LEU A 628 -17.82 10.28 -17.95
N GLU A 629 -18.75 10.45 -17.01
CA GLU A 629 -18.56 11.24 -15.78
C GLU A 629 -17.52 10.62 -14.84
N GLN A 630 -17.46 9.28 -14.78
CA GLN A 630 -16.43 8.55 -14.03
C GLN A 630 -15.09 8.43 -14.77
N GLY A 631 -14.99 8.96 -16.00
CA GLY A 631 -13.76 8.87 -16.80
C GLY A 631 -13.41 7.45 -17.29
N VAL A 632 -14.32 6.47 -17.16
CA VAL A 632 -14.07 5.06 -17.48
C VAL A 632 -13.67 4.88 -18.94
N ILE A 633 -14.42 5.51 -19.86
CA ILE A 633 -14.13 5.38 -21.30
C ILE A 633 -12.76 5.99 -21.63
N GLN A 634 -12.45 7.16 -21.07
CA GLN A 634 -11.20 7.88 -21.31
C GLN A 634 -9.99 7.07 -20.84
N GLN A 635 -10.07 6.48 -19.64
CA GLN A 635 -9.04 5.61 -19.10
C GLN A 635 -8.85 4.36 -19.95
N CYS A 636 -9.94 3.70 -20.38
CA CYS A 636 -9.86 2.56 -21.30
C CYS A 636 -9.18 2.93 -22.62
N LEU A 637 -9.58 4.06 -23.24
CA LEU A 637 -9.02 4.50 -24.53
C LEU A 637 -7.50 4.73 -24.44
N HIS A 638 -7.00 5.32 -23.35
CA HIS A 638 -5.55 5.48 -23.14
C HIS A 638 -4.80 4.15 -22.96
N LEU A 639 -5.46 3.14 -22.42
CA LEU A 639 -4.86 1.81 -22.17
C LEU A 639 -4.97 0.87 -23.38
N LEU A 640 -5.87 1.14 -24.34
CA LEU A 640 -6.10 0.29 -25.52
C LEU A 640 -4.84 -0.08 -26.31
N PRO A 641 -3.86 0.82 -26.53
CA PRO A 641 -2.62 0.44 -27.21
C PRO A 641 -1.83 -0.67 -26.51
N TYR A 642 -1.91 -0.77 -25.18
CA TYR A 642 -1.24 -1.81 -24.40
C TYR A 642 -2.13 -3.03 -24.16
N VAL A 643 -3.45 -2.83 -24.07
CA VAL A 643 -4.43 -3.89 -23.82
C VAL A 643 -5.64 -3.71 -24.74
N PRO A 644 -5.76 -4.49 -25.82
CA PRO A 644 -6.75 -4.25 -26.86
C PRO A 644 -8.18 -4.58 -26.45
N ASN A 645 -8.41 -5.27 -25.32
CA ASN A 645 -9.76 -5.55 -24.80
C ASN A 645 -9.84 -5.25 -23.30
N ILE A 646 -10.70 -4.31 -22.90
CA ILE A 646 -10.86 -3.90 -21.51
C ILE A 646 -12.33 -4.05 -21.12
N ALA A 647 -12.63 -5.05 -20.30
CA ALA A 647 -13.97 -5.37 -19.83
C ALA A 647 -14.18 -4.86 -18.40
N VAL A 648 -14.79 -3.69 -18.24
CA VAL A 648 -14.96 -3.04 -16.95
C VAL A 648 -16.24 -3.51 -16.26
N LYS A 649 -16.10 -4.13 -15.09
CA LYS A 649 -17.20 -4.61 -14.24
C LYS A 649 -17.82 -3.43 -13.49
N LEU A 650 -19.12 -3.20 -13.69
CA LEU A 650 -19.87 -2.06 -13.13
C LEU A 650 -20.87 -2.47 -12.04
N GLY A 651 -20.69 -3.68 -11.48
CA GLY A 651 -21.60 -4.27 -10.49
C GLY A 651 -23.03 -4.38 -11.02
N LYS A 652 -23.99 -3.76 -10.33
CA LYS A 652 -25.42 -3.79 -10.69
C LYS A 652 -25.75 -3.14 -12.04
N ARG A 653 -24.79 -2.41 -12.64
CA ARG A 653 -24.93 -1.78 -13.96
C ARG A 653 -24.44 -2.68 -15.10
N GLY A 654 -24.01 -3.91 -14.83
CA GLY A 654 -23.51 -4.82 -15.85
C GLY A 654 -22.04 -4.57 -16.20
N VAL A 655 -21.70 -4.64 -17.49
CA VAL A 655 -20.32 -4.59 -17.99
C VAL A 655 -20.21 -3.67 -19.21
N VAL A 656 -19.11 -2.92 -19.30
CA VAL A 656 -18.73 -2.24 -20.54
C VAL A 656 -17.45 -2.87 -21.09
N LEU A 657 -17.45 -3.23 -22.37
CA LEU A 657 -16.28 -3.66 -23.11
C LEU A 657 -15.80 -2.49 -23.97
N VAL A 658 -14.54 -2.11 -23.83
CA VAL A 658 -13.85 -1.18 -24.72
C VAL A 658 -12.75 -1.97 -25.43
N LYS A 659 -12.81 -2.06 -26.76
CA LYS A 659 -11.87 -2.84 -27.56
C LYS A 659 -11.26 -2.03 -28.70
N LEU A 660 -10.04 -2.39 -29.09
CA LEU A 660 -9.34 -1.94 -30.28
C LEU A 660 -9.68 -2.90 -31.43
N SER A 661 -10.20 -2.36 -32.54
CA SER A 661 -10.47 -3.12 -33.75
C SER A 661 -9.67 -2.60 -34.95
N THR A 662 -9.25 -3.53 -35.81
CA THR A 662 -8.60 -3.21 -37.09
C THR A 662 -9.60 -2.92 -38.21
N ASP A 663 -10.89 -3.18 -37.99
CA ASP A 663 -11.97 -2.92 -38.95
C ASP A 663 -13.29 -2.55 -38.27
N VAL A 664 -13.46 -1.27 -37.94
CA VAL A 664 -14.68 -0.74 -37.33
C VAL A 664 -15.85 -0.61 -38.30
N GLU A 665 -15.60 -0.66 -39.63
CA GLU A 665 -16.67 -0.55 -40.62
C GLU A 665 -17.56 -1.80 -40.64
N ARG A 666 -16.97 -2.98 -40.36
CA ARG A 666 -17.73 -4.24 -40.22
C ARG A 666 -18.84 -4.18 -39.18
N TYR A 667 -18.68 -3.42 -38.10
CA TYR A 667 -19.72 -3.28 -37.07
C TYR A 667 -21.01 -2.63 -37.59
N LYS A 668 -20.97 -1.89 -38.70
CA LYS A 668 -22.17 -1.34 -39.35
C LYS A 668 -23.03 -2.46 -39.98
N SER A 669 -22.44 -3.62 -40.26
CA SER A 669 -23.07 -4.76 -40.93
C SER A 669 -23.45 -5.91 -40.01
N ILE A 670 -23.02 -5.89 -38.74
CA ILE A 670 -23.35 -6.93 -37.76
C ILE A 670 -24.83 -6.80 -37.38
N PRO A 671 -25.67 -7.82 -37.62
CA PRO A 671 -27.07 -7.77 -37.21
C PRO A 671 -27.17 -7.82 -35.69
N THR A 672 -27.87 -6.85 -35.10
CA THR A 672 -28.15 -6.78 -33.66
C THR A 672 -29.41 -7.56 -33.26
N SER A 673 -29.81 -8.55 -34.07
CA SER A 673 -30.98 -9.40 -33.82
C SER A 673 -30.72 -10.50 -32.78
N SER A 674 -29.45 -10.70 -32.40
CA SER A 674 -29.08 -11.63 -31.34
C SER A 674 -29.74 -11.22 -30.02
N PRO A 675 -30.31 -12.16 -29.24
CA PRO A 675 -30.87 -11.87 -27.92
C PRO A 675 -29.80 -11.40 -26.92
N PHE A 676 -28.51 -11.61 -27.23
CA PHE A 676 -27.39 -11.25 -26.38
C PHE A 676 -26.75 -9.90 -26.78
N ALA A 677 -27.26 -9.23 -27.81
CA ALA A 677 -26.67 -8.01 -28.34
C ALA A 677 -26.51 -6.92 -27.25
N PRO A 678 -25.40 -6.16 -27.27
CA PRO A 678 -25.19 -5.07 -26.33
C PRO A 678 -26.27 -3.99 -26.49
N ALA A 679 -26.63 -3.34 -25.38
CA ALA A 679 -27.64 -2.27 -25.39
C ALA A 679 -27.19 -1.06 -26.23
N PHE A 680 -25.88 -0.88 -26.41
CA PHE A 680 -25.35 -0.02 -27.45
C PHE A 680 -23.96 -0.45 -27.91
N ILE A 681 -23.66 -0.10 -29.17
CA ILE A 681 -22.33 -0.15 -29.77
C ILE A 681 -21.98 1.25 -30.24
N ILE A 682 -20.77 1.72 -29.94
CA ILE A 682 -20.24 3.00 -30.40
C ILE A 682 -18.84 2.77 -30.93
N THR A 683 -18.63 3.09 -32.20
CA THR A 683 -17.33 3.03 -32.87
C THR A 683 -16.75 4.42 -33.07
N SER A 684 -15.43 4.55 -32.94
CA SER A 684 -14.66 5.64 -33.54
C SER A 684 -14.31 5.30 -34.99
N GLU A 685 -13.82 6.28 -35.74
CA GLU A 685 -13.38 6.10 -37.13
C GLU A 685 -11.94 6.61 -37.24
N GLY A 686 -10.99 5.68 -37.11
CA GLY A 686 -9.56 5.95 -37.11
C GLY A 686 -8.91 5.82 -38.48
N GLN A 687 -7.63 5.49 -38.47
CA GLN A 687 -6.80 5.40 -39.67
C GLN A 687 -7.28 4.28 -40.60
N GLN A 688 -7.30 4.57 -41.90
CA GLN A 688 -7.65 3.61 -42.94
C GLN A 688 -6.39 2.84 -43.40
N PHE A 689 -6.52 1.52 -43.51
CA PHE A 689 -5.48 0.61 -43.98
C PHE A 689 -6.09 -0.34 -45.02
N GLU A 690 -5.68 -0.22 -46.28
CA GLU A 690 -6.27 -0.94 -47.41
C GLU A 690 -7.80 -0.77 -47.48
N ASP A 691 -8.56 -1.85 -47.35
CA ASP A 691 -10.02 -1.89 -47.34
C ASP A 691 -10.64 -1.84 -45.93
N ARG A 692 -9.83 -1.61 -44.88
CA ARG A 692 -10.24 -1.63 -43.47
C ARG A 692 -9.99 -0.31 -42.78
N ARG A 693 -10.68 -0.09 -41.67
CA ARG A 693 -10.52 1.11 -40.83
C ARG A 693 -10.30 0.72 -39.38
N ALA A 694 -9.17 1.13 -38.80
CA ALA A 694 -8.92 0.92 -37.38
C ALA A 694 -9.80 1.85 -36.52
N GLY A 695 -10.03 1.46 -35.26
CA GLY A 695 -10.74 2.30 -34.31
C GLY A 695 -11.05 1.59 -33.00
N ALA A 696 -11.59 2.35 -32.05
CA ALA A 696 -12.11 1.86 -30.79
C ALA A 696 -13.59 1.50 -30.93
N VAL A 697 -14.00 0.46 -30.22
CA VAL A 697 -15.38 -0.01 -30.14
C VAL A 697 -15.78 -0.09 -28.67
N ILE A 698 -16.92 0.52 -28.34
CA ILE A 698 -17.49 0.55 -26.99
C ILE A 698 -18.81 -0.20 -27.03
N GLU A 699 -18.90 -1.29 -26.28
CA GLU A 699 -20.08 -2.15 -26.16
C GLU A 699 -20.53 -2.22 -24.71
N TYR A 700 -21.82 -1.98 -24.47
CA TYR A 700 -22.37 -2.01 -23.12
C TYR A 700 -23.39 -3.14 -22.96
N PHE A 701 -23.08 -4.05 -22.03
CA PHE A 701 -23.90 -5.20 -21.67
C PHE A 701 -24.61 -4.88 -20.36
N PRO A 702 -25.93 -4.62 -20.37
CA PRO A 702 -26.69 -4.46 -19.14
C PRO A 702 -26.69 -5.79 -18.36
N ILE A 703 -27.06 -5.70 -17.08
CA ILE A 703 -27.27 -6.90 -16.27
C ILE A 703 -28.38 -7.76 -16.90
N PRO A 704 -28.21 -9.10 -16.98
CA PRO A 704 -29.26 -9.99 -17.47
C PRO A 704 -30.52 -9.92 -16.60
N THR A 705 -31.69 -10.12 -17.21
CA THR A 705 -32.99 -10.12 -16.50
C THR A 705 -33.05 -11.17 -15.40
N GLN A 706 -32.36 -12.32 -15.56
CA GLN A 706 -32.24 -13.36 -14.54
C GLN A 706 -31.53 -12.89 -13.27
N ASN A 707 -30.75 -11.82 -13.38
CA ASN A 707 -30.00 -11.24 -12.27
C ASN A 707 -30.65 -9.95 -11.74
N GLU A 708 -31.80 -9.56 -12.28
CA GLU A 708 -32.58 -8.47 -11.72
C GLU A 708 -33.26 -8.93 -10.43
N ASN A 709 -33.16 -8.13 -9.36
CA ASN A 709 -33.81 -8.38 -8.07
C ASN A 709 -33.43 -9.70 -7.38
N ILE A 710 -32.24 -10.24 -7.66
CA ILE A 710 -31.74 -11.43 -6.98
C ILE A 710 -31.48 -11.17 -5.49
N GLN A 711 -31.72 -12.19 -4.67
CA GLN A 711 -31.35 -12.14 -3.26
C GLN A 711 -29.83 -12.23 -3.13
N VAL A 712 -29.21 -11.19 -2.57
CA VAL A 712 -27.77 -11.19 -2.31
C VAL A 712 -27.51 -12.02 -1.05
N VAL A 713 -26.92 -13.20 -1.24
CA VAL A 713 -26.49 -14.09 -0.16
C VAL A 713 -25.00 -13.93 0.09
N ASN A 714 -24.21 -13.75 -0.96
CA ASN A 714 -22.78 -13.52 -0.93
C ASN A 714 -22.39 -12.52 -2.03
N VAL A 715 -21.37 -11.70 -1.79
CA VAL A 715 -20.79 -10.79 -2.81
C VAL A 715 -19.39 -11.21 -3.25
N THR A 716 -18.78 -12.18 -2.56
CA THR A 716 -17.46 -12.70 -2.90
C THR A 716 -17.56 -13.66 -4.10
N GLY A 717 -16.54 -13.66 -4.96
CA GLY A 717 -16.46 -14.58 -6.10
C GLY A 717 -17.32 -14.21 -7.31
N ALA A 718 -18.12 -13.13 -7.28
CA ALA A 718 -18.92 -12.71 -8.45
C ALA A 718 -18.03 -12.28 -9.63
N GLY A 719 -16.96 -11.53 -9.35
CA GLY A 719 -15.94 -11.14 -10.34
C GLY A 719 -15.15 -12.36 -10.85
N ASP A 720 -14.67 -13.19 -9.93
CA ASP A 720 -13.97 -14.44 -10.25
C ASP A 720 -14.82 -15.38 -11.12
N THR A 721 -16.12 -15.45 -10.82
CA THR A 721 -17.10 -16.21 -11.62
C THR A 721 -17.19 -15.63 -13.03
N PHE A 722 -17.30 -14.31 -13.16
CA PHE A 722 -17.40 -13.64 -14.46
C PHE A 722 -16.22 -14.02 -15.35
N ILE A 723 -14.99 -13.87 -14.87
CA ILE A 723 -13.79 -14.20 -15.66
C ILE A 723 -13.60 -15.72 -15.85
N GLY A 724 -13.94 -16.55 -14.86
CA GLY A 724 -13.88 -18.00 -14.99
C GLY A 724 -14.79 -18.53 -16.10
N VAL A 725 -16.02 -18.01 -16.18
CA VAL A 725 -16.93 -18.33 -17.29
C VAL A 725 -16.45 -17.71 -18.60
N LEU A 726 -16.06 -16.42 -18.61
CA LEU A 726 -15.61 -15.74 -19.83
C LEU A 726 -14.38 -16.42 -20.47
N SER A 727 -13.40 -16.81 -19.66
CA SER A 727 -12.21 -17.55 -20.12
C SER A 727 -12.56 -18.92 -20.72
N SER A 728 -13.64 -19.55 -20.26
CA SER A 728 -14.13 -20.81 -20.84
C SER A 728 -14.70 -20.66 -22.25
N TYR A 729 -15.23 -19.47 -22.58
CA TYR A 729 -15.68 -19.12 -23.94
C TYR A 729 -14.51 -18.65 -24.81
N ALA A 730 -13.57 -17.89 -24.24
CA ALA A 730 -12.36 -17.44 -24.95
C ALA A 730 -11.49 -18.61 -25.44
N SER A 731 -11.51 -19.76 -24.74
CA SER A 731 -10.79 -20.98 -25.18
C SER A 731 -11.52 -21.77 -26.28
N ARG A 732 -12.78 -21.43 -26.59
CA ARG A 732 -13.58 -22.09 -27.64
C ARG A 732 -13.70 -21.25 -28.91
N ASN A 733 -13.60 -19.93 -28.77
CA ASN A 733 -13.94 -18.96 -29.80
C ASN A 733 -12.82 -17.90 -29.94
N ASP A 734 -12.69 -17.28 -31.11
CA ASP A 734 -11.61 -16.34 -31.44
C ASP A 734 -11.98 -14.86 -31.31
N TRP A 735 -12.96 -14.55 -30.45
CA TRP A 735 -13.52 -13.20 -30.35
C TRP A 735 -12.63 -12.16 -29.65
N LEU A 736 -11.51 -12.58 -29.06
CA LEU A 736 -10.52 -11.67 -28.46
C LEU A 736 -9.59 -11.01 -29.49
N ASP A 737 -9.62 -11.45 -30.74
CA ASP A 737 -8.83 -10.86 -31.82
C ASP A 737 -9.37 -9.48 -32.21
N SER A 738 -8.49 -8.51 -32.49
CA SER A 738 -8.87 -7.18 -32.97
C SER A 738 -9.48 -7.18 -34.38
N GLU A 739 -9.26 -8.26 -35.15
CA GLU A 739 -9.84 -8.49 -36.47
C GLU A 739 -11.17 -9.25 -36.38
N ILE A 740 -12.21 -8.73 -37.03
CA ILE A 740 -13.48 -9.46 -37.18
C ILE A 740 -13.40 -10.39 -38.38
N LYS A 741 -13.29 -11.69 -38.13
CA LYS A 741 -13.24 -12.74 -39.16
C LYS A 741 -14.63 -13.13 -39.64
N SER A 742 -15.64 -13.11 -38.76
CA SER A 742 -17.03 -13.43 -39.11
C SER A 742 -18.04 -12.73 -38.19
N ILE A 743 -19.34 -12.75 -38.55
CA ILE A 743 -20.41 -12.19 -37.71
C ILE A 743 -20.60 -13.03 -36.45
N GLU A 744 -20.47 -14.35 -36.58
CA GLU A 744 -20.61 -15.32 -35.49
C GLU A 744 -19.59 -15.07 -34.39
N GLN A 745 -18.38 -14.59 -34.73
CA GLN A 745 -17.36 -14.19 -33.75
C GLN A 745 -17.92 -13.20 -32.72
N GLU A 746 -18.60 -12.15 -33.19
CA GLU A 746 -19.15 -11.10 -32.32
C GLU A 746 -20.41 -11.60 -31.58
N TRP A 747 -21.22 -12.45 -32.21
CA TRP A 747 -22.36 -13.07 -31.51
C TRP A 747 -21.92 -14.01 -30.37
N HIS A 748 -20.86 -14.78 -30.57
CA HIS A 748 -20.27 -15.62 -29.53
C HIS A 748 -19.65 -14.78 -28.40
N MET A 749 -19.07 -13.62 -28.72
CA MET A 749 -18.65 -12.66 -27.71
C MET A 749 -19.83 -12.20 -26.86
N TRP A 750 -20.90 -11.71 -27.50
CA TRP A 750 -22.10 -11.21 -26.82
C TRP A 750 -22.72 -12.26 -25.90
N GLU A 751 -22.86 -13.48 -26.40
CA GLU A 751 -23.31 -14.63 -25.62
C GLU A 751 -22.39 -14.89 -24.41
N SER A 752 -21.07 -14.85 -24.60
CA SER A 752 -20.12 -15.09 -23.51
C SER A 752 -20.23 -14.06 -22.37
N PHE A 753 -20.40 -12.77 -22.70
CA PHE A 753 -20.59 -11.71 -21.70
C PHE A 753 -21.92 -11.84 -20.98
N TYR A 754 -22.99 -12.22 -21.70
CA TYR A 754 -24.29 -12.49 -21.11
C TYR A 754 -24.22 -13.66 -20.12
N ASN A 755 -23.68 -14.82 -20.54
CA ASN A 755 -23.60 -16.01 -19.71
C ASN A 755 -22.66 -15.85 -18.52
N ALA A 756 -21.54 -15.12 -18.69
CA ALA A 756 -20.66 -14.77 -17.59
C ALA A 756 -21.37 -13.92 -16.53
N GLN A 757 -22.18 -12.92 -16.95
CA GLN A 757 -22.99 -12.15 -16.02
C GLN A 757 -24.03 -13.03 -15.31
N VAL A 758 -24.79 -13.85 -16.04
CA VAL A 758 -25.78 -14.79 -15.45
C VAL A 758 -25.12 -15.66 -14.37
N ALA A 759 -23.96 -16.24 -14.67
CA ALA A 759 -23.22 -17.07 -13.71
C ALA A 759 -22.79 -16.29 -12.46
N SER A 760 -22.34 -15.04 -12.59
CA SER A 760 -22.03 -14.19 -11.43
C SER A 760 -23.25 -14.01 -10.52
N GLY A 761 -24.45 -13.89 -11.09
CA GLY A 761 -25.69 -13.81 -10.32
C GLY A 761 -26.04 -15.09 -9.55
N LEU A 762 -25.70 -16.26 -10.10
CA LEU A 762 -25.84 -17.54 -9.39
C LEU A 762 -24.89 -17.61 -8.19
N SER A 763 -23.63 -17.20 -8.35
CA SER A 763 -22.67 -17.13 -7.24
C SER A 763 -23.12 -16.16 -6.15
N ILE A 764 -23.70 -15.01 -6.53
CA ILE A 764 -24.24 -14.03 -5.57
C ILE A 764 -25.39 -14.59 -4.71
N GLN A 765 -26.17 -15.52 -5.26
CA GLN A 765 -27.28 -16.19 -4.57
C GLN A 765 -26.84 -17.44 -3.79
N SER A 766 -25.55 -17.80 -3.84
CA SER A 766 -25.02 -19.01 -3.22
C SER A 766 -24.38 -18.73 -1.88
N HIS A 767 -24.42 -19.72 -0.98
CA HIS A 767 -23.59 -19.72 0.24
C HIS A 767 -22.12 -20.07 -0.04
N LYS A 768 -21.79 -20.50 -1.26
CA LYS A 768 -20.41 -20.72 -1.72
C LYS A 768 -19.93 -19.51 -2.52
N ALA A 769 -18.62 -19.26 -2.54
CA ALA A 769 -18.05 -18.19 -3.37
C ALA A 769 -18.32 -18.41 -4.87
N ILE A 770 -18.30 -19.67 -5.32
CA ILE A 770 -18.64 -20.07 -6.69
C ILE A 770 -19.79 -21.07 -6.66
N SER A 771 -20.88 -20.73 -7.34
CA SER A 771 -22.09 -21.54 -7.39
C SER A 771 -21.89 -22.81 -8.23
N PRO A 772 -22.18 -24.01 -7.69
CA PRO A 772 -22.20 -25.24 -8.49
C PRO A 772 -23.36 -25.27 -9.51
N GLU A 773 -24.39 -24.45 -9.33
CA GLU A 773 -25.50 -24.32 -10.27
C GLU A 773 -25.06 -23.78 -11.64
N ILE A 774 -23.93 -23.07 -11.69
CA ILE A 774 -23.27 -22.65 -12.94
C ILE A 774 -23.13 -23.85 -13.89
N GLN A 775 -22.75 -25.01 -13.37
CA GLN A 775 -22.56 -26.22 -14.17
C GLN A 775 -23.84 -26.62 -14.90
N LYS A 776 -24.99 -26.54 -14.23
CA LYS A 776 -26.30 -26.92 -14.78
C LYS A 776 -26.82 -25.90 -15.77
N GLN A 777 -26.61 -24.61 -15.48
CA GLN A 777 -27.15 -23.52 -16.27
C GLN A 777 -26.40 -23.35 -17.59
N ILE A 778 -25.07 -23.52 -17.59
CA ILE A 778 -24.25 -23.39 -18.80
C ILE A 778 -24.27 -24.68 -19.64
N SER A 779 -24.34 -25.87 -19.02
CA SER A 779 -24.48 -27.13 -19.77
C SER A 779 -25.83 -27.29 -20.48
N GLY A 780 -26.85 -26.53 -20.06
CA GLY A 780 -28.16 -26.53 -20.69
C GLY A 780 -28.29 -25.58 -21.90
N LEU A 781 -27.24 -24.81 -22.20
CA LEU A 781 -27.20 -23.79 -23.25
C LEU A 781 -26.29 -24.17 -24.43
N SER A 782 -25.54 -25.28 -24.35
CA SER A 782 -24.63 -25.77 -25.40
C SER A 782 -25.28 -26.69 -26.43
#